data_AF-A0A2E7LDR2-F1
#
_entry.id   AF-A0A2E7LDR2-F1
#
_cell.length_a   1.000
_cell.length_b   1.000
_cell.length_c   1.000
_cell.angle_alpha   90.00
_cell.angle_beta   90.00
_cell.angle_gamma   90.00
#
_symmetry.space_group_name_H-M   'P 1'
#
loop_
_entity.id
_entity.type
_entity.pdbx_description
1 polymer ?
#
loop_
_entity_poly.entity_id
_entity_poly.type
_entity_poly.pdbx_seq_one_letter_code
_entity_poly.pdbx_strand_id
1 'polypeptide(L)'
;MERMAPMNRTTCITGWLPLTVLVIFSTGLLLPDSLWGRAGGGGGYSSSGGGGSYSSGGSSSYSSSSYSSSSYSSSSYSGSSYSGSSYSGGGGGSPPFWSLVPLIIIISLVVVGSIVQGRQQPRHHSTPQEVSPWDIALTQLAGERQRILTQIKEVDSGFNELAFLANVKTAFVTIQNAWMQQDMVTAEHFVTDGIYEKFSVQFREQRLLGYREKLSQIKVRHVALARFDASGLFDVLSVAVVASLVDQRISTATGEVIRGSGAPEGFTEYWSFVRRRGTRSEEAKGSLLAGECPNCGAALDMNRLGKCAQCDSLVRSGSYDWVLSEITQSDAWRSETLATSRMRAEQYRAEHDAQFSAQQLEDRASVILSRKGMADLAGQIDPLRKMATDAFCQDYQARLTSQFLGDYSIGSMDMVGIITESKFHYALLELKWAARQFQRVAGSEVRVGRAYRRYHSLMVLTRRADVRSKADAGLLSAHCPSCGAPEEDLSADACGFCNEVTNTGKYDWVLEAFTEYGSAEGGRWRTRLKAPEQGRGTKLYSALAAAEAAQAAEATASPAECLMWAIGVLAEDGQLEDQERQSITQLAAKHRVPAALVEAWVADGLAGALEQPSLSDRELTKGWLNQMVEVAAADGKLEPEERTLLSQLAGSLQMSGYDLKLVIRKNGLDRKV
;
A
#
# COMPACT_ATOMS: atom_id res chain seq x y z
N MET A 1 -81.37 -48.62 21.19
CA MET A 1 -81.12 -47.31 21.82
C MET A 1 -80.39 -46.50 20.77
N GLU A 2 -81.17 -45.83 19.91
CA GLU A 2 -81.41 -44.37 19.96
C GLU A 2 -80.21 -43.60 19.39
N ARG A 3 -80.30 -42.60 18.51
CA ARG A 3 -81.32 -42.00 17.64
C ARG A 3 -80.57 -40.81 17.00
N MET A 4 -80.94 -40.43 15.78
CA MET A 4 -80.96 -39.04 15.26
C MET A 4 -79.67 -38.33 14.81
N ALA A 5 -79.73 -37.85 13.57
CA ALA A 5 -79.01 -36.73 12.94
C ALA A 5 -79.57 -35.35 13.44
N PRO A 6 -79.42 -34.16 12.79
CA PRO A 6 -78.53 -33.65 11.72
C PRO A 6 -78.03 -32.17 11.97
N MET A 7 -77.36 -31.58 10.96
CA MET A 7 -77.28 -30.13 10.61
C MET A 7 -76.78 -29.08 11.63
N ASN A 8 -75.76 -28.29 11.25
CA ASN A 8 -76.02 -26.92 10.75
C ASN A 8 -74.80 -26.20 10.14
N ARG A 9 -75.12 -25.38 9.14
CA ARG A 9 -74.28 -24.33 8.55
C ARG A 9 -74.14 -23.16 9.52
N THR A 10 -72.95 -22.58 9.59
CA THR A 10 -72.79 -21.15 9.95
C THR A 10 -71.64 -20.53 9.18
N THR A 11 -72.02 -19.56 8.36
CA THR A 11 -71.23 -18.53 7.68
C THR A 11 -70.45 -17.64 8.66
N CYS A 12 -69.21 -17.28 8.31
CA CYS A 12 -68.55 -15.98 8.61
C CYS A 12 -67.28 -15.88 7.74
N ILE A 13 -67.26 -15.04 6.69
CA ILE A 13 -66.82 -13.63 6.67
C ILE A 13 -65.29 -13.50 6.45
N THR A 14 -64.97 -13.10 5.21
CA THR A 14 -63.88 -12.21 4.74
C THR A 14 -62.42 -12.47 5.14
N GLY A 15 -61.57 -12.61 4.12
CA GLY A 15 -60.11 -12.45 4.26
C GLY A 15 -59.37 -12.68 2.94
N TRP A 16 -59.41 -11.69 2.05
CA TRP A 16 -58.46 -11.54 0.95
C TRP A 16 -57.03 -11.41 1.51
N LEU A 17 -56.07 -12.18 1.00
CA LEU A 17 -54.65 -11.84 0.98
C LEU A 17 -53.97 -12.62 -0.16
N PRO A 18 -53.44 -11.94 -1.20
CA PRO A 18 -52.85 -12.60 -2.36
C PRO A 18 -51.37 -12.92 -2.14
N LEU A 19 -51.00 -14.18 -2.35
CA LEU A 19 -49.98 -14.61 -3.33
C LEU A 19 -48.84 -13.62 -3.67
N THR A 20 -47.97 -13.28 -2.71
CA THR A 20 -46.69 -12.58 -2.95
C THR A 20 -45.57 -13.06 -2.02
N VAL A 21 -45.20 -14.35 -2.04
CA VAL A 21 -43.98 -14.83 -1.33
C VAL A 21 -43.16 -15.84 -2.17
N LEU A 22 -43.21 -15.80 -3.51
CA LEU A 22 -42.46 -16.82 -4.29
C LEU A 22 -41.74 -16.29 -5.55
N VAL A 23 -41.13 -15.10 -5.48
CA VAL A 23 -40.14 -14.63 -6.48
C VAL A 23 -39.00 -13.81 -5.85
N ILE A 24 -38.56 -14.15 -4.61
CA ILE A 24 -37.33 -13.56 -4.04
C ILE A 24 -36.40 -14.71 -3.63
N PHE A 25 -35.94 -15.48 -4.62
CA PHE A 25 -34.83 -16.43 -4.44
C PHE A 25 -34.00 -16.63 -5.72
N SER A 26 -33.98 -15.64 -6.62
CA SER A 26 -33.20 -15.70 -7.86
C SER A 26 -32.54 -14.37 -8.27
N THR A 27 -32.42 -13.42 -7.35
CA THR A 27 -31.46 -12.33 -7.48
C THR A 27 -30.36 -12.60 -6.48
N GLY A 28 -29.44 -13.51 -6.86
CA GLY A 28 -28.13 -13.54 -6.25
C GLY A 28 -27.58 -12.12 -6.34
N LEU A 29 -27.47 -11.47 -5.18
CA LEU A 29 -26.71 -10.25 -5.02
C LEU A 29 -25.29 -10.55 -5.51
N LEU A 30 -25.03 -10.22 -6.77
CA LEU A 30 -23.71 -10.08 -7.34
C LEU A 30 -23.10 -8.84 -6.69
N LEU A 31 -22.61 -9.00 -5.46
CA LEU A 31 -21.62 -8.08 -4.91
C LEU A 31 -20.38 -8.19 -5.80
N PRO A 32 -19.80 -7.07 -6.29
CA PRO A 32 -18.59 -7.13 -7.09
C PRO A 32 -17.43 -7.66 -6.25
N ASP A 33 -16.87 -8.80 -6.66
CA ASP A 33 -15.63 -9.39 -6.14
C ASP A 33 -14.41 -8.56 -6.62
N SER A 34 -14.08 -7.44 -5.97
CA SER A 34 -12.91 -6.62 -6.33
C SER A 34 -11.73 -6.85 -5.38
N LEU A 35 -10.89 -7.84 -5.67
CA LEU A 35 -9.56 -8.03 -5.07
C LEU A 35 -8.61 -8.68 -6.09
N TRP A 36 -7.55 -7.97 -6.50
CA TRP A 36 -6.78 -8.20 -7.72
C TRP A 36 -5.28 -8.29 -7.48
N GLY A 37 -4.57 -9.17 -8.20
CA GLY A 37 -3.21 -9.57 -7.88
C GLY A 37 -2.23 -9.39 -9.04
N ARG A 38 -1.66 -8.21 -9.20
CA ARG A 38 -0.39 -8.01 -9.93
C ARG A 38 0.81 -8.25 -8.99
N ALA A 39 2.02 -8.40 -9.52
CA ALA A 39 3.22 -8.75 -8.73
C ALA A 39 3.50 -7.80 -7.54
N GLY A 40 3.11 -6.52 -7.62
CA GLY A 40 3.23 -5.59 -6.48
C GLY A 40 1.98 -5.49 -5.62
N GLY A 41 0.80 -5.79 -6.18
CA GLY A 41 -0.49 -5.35 -5.67
C GLY A 41 -1.17 -6.30 -4.69
N GLY A 42 -0.44 -7.18 -4.01
CA GLY A 42 -0.99 -8.26 -3.15
C GLY A 42 -2.27 -7.80 -2.45
N GLY A 43 -3.37 -8.54 -2.64
CA GLY A 43 -4.72 -7.97 -2.59
C GLY A 43 -5.19 -7.39 -1.24
N GLY A 44 -4.34 -7.41 -0.20
CA GLY A 44 -4.55 -6.68 1.05
C GLY A 44 -4.07 -5.22 1.05
N TYR A 45 -3.33 -4.81 0.00
CA TYR A 45 -2.84 -3.44 -0.24
C TYR A 45 -3.01 -3.02 -1.71
N SER A 46 -3.98 -3.52 -2.47
CA SER A 46 -4.33 -2.87 -3.74
C SER A 46 -5.70 -3.27 -4.29
N SER A 47 -6.38 -2.27 -4.85
CA SER A 47 -7.59 -2.36 -5.70
C SER A 47 -8.06 -0.92 -5.98
N SER A 48 -7.41 -0.25 -6.93
CA SER A 48 -7.85 1.07 -7.42
C SER A 48 -9.12 0.93 -8.27
N GLY A 49 -10.28 0.90 -7.62
CA GLY A 49 -11.58 0.91 -8.31
C GLY A 49 -11.91 2.30 -8.82
N GLY A 50 -11.76 2.54 -10.12
CA GLY A 50 -12.30 3.72 -10.80
C GLY A 50 -13.69 3.43 -11.37
N GLY A 51 -14.72 4.11 -10.85
CA GLY A 51 -16.08 4.06 -11.38
C GLY A 51 -16.15 4.63 -12.79
N GLY A 52 -16.65 3.85 -13.74
CA GLY A 52 -16.88 4.29 -15.12
C GLY A 52 -18.35 4.66 -15.35
N SER A 53 -18.61 5.93 -15.63
CA SER A 53 -19.83 6.37 -16.30
C SER A 53 -19.62 6.32 -17.82
N TYR A 54 -20.51 5.63 -18.50
CA TYR A 54 -20.57 5.49 -19.95
C TYR A 54 -20.74 6.84 -20.64
N SER A 55 -19.99 7.10 -21.72
CA SER A 55 -20.44 7.95 -22.83
C SER A 55 -19.59 7.68 -24.07
N SER A 56 -20.30 7.38 -25.15
CA SER A 56 -19.83 7.06 -26.49
C SER A 56 -19.32 8.29 -27.25
N GLY A 57 -18.26 8.09 -28.05
CA GLY A 57 -18.15 8.75 -29.35
C GLY A 57 -16.83 9.47 -29.65
N GLY A 58 -16.29 9.19 -30.84
CA GLY A 58 -15.64 10.23 -31.66
C GLY A 58 -14.12 10.24 -31.67
N SER A 59 -13.55 9.52 -32.63
CA SER A 59 -12.19 9.66 -33.15
C SER A 59 -11.81 11.08 -33.58
N SER A 60 -10.59 11.53 -33.26
CA SER A 60 -9.74 12.25 -34.21
C SER A 60 -8.31 12.44 -33.69
N SER A 61 -7.38 12.05 -34.55
CA SER A 61 -5.92 12.16 -34.51
C SER A 61 -5.40 13.58 -34.66
N TYR A 62 -4.37 14.00 -33.89
CA TYR A 62 -3.18 14.67 -34.44
C TYR A 62 -2.02 14.84 -33.43
N SER A 63 -0.84 14.57 -33.98
CA SER A 63 0.55 14.98 -33.75
C SER A 63 0.98 15.92 -32.61
N SER A 64 2.07 15.44 -31.99
CA SER A 64 3.19 16.13 -31.32
C SER A 64 3.62 17.49 -31.88
N SER A 65 3.96 18.45 -31.00
CA SER A 65 5.27 19.15 -30.99
C SER A 65 5.47 20.07 -29.78
N SER A 66 6.65 19.91 -29.18
CA SER A 66 7.65 20.93 -28.82
C SER A 66 7.30 22.12 -27.91
N TYR A 67 7.89 22.03 -26.72
CA TYR A 67 8.28 23.09 -25.80
C TYR A 67 8.88 24.34 -26.47
N SER A 68 8.52 25.52 -25.97
CA SER A 68 9.35 26.74 -25.95
C SER A 68 8.86 27.68 -24.86
N SER A 69 9.82 28.38 -24.28
CA SER A 69 9.90 29.00 -22.95
C SER A 69 9.28 30.39 -22.81
N SER A 70 9.29 30.87 -21.56
CA SER A 70 9.33 32.29 -21.09
C SER A 70 8.05 33.12 -21.29
N SER A 71 7.65 34.11 -20.48
CA SER A 71 8.13 34.72 -19.24
C SER A 71 7.03 35.70 -18.79
N TYR A 72 6.98 36.00 -17.48
CA TYR A 72 6.35 37.12 -16.79
C TYR A 72 5.90 38.35 -17.63
N SER A 73 4.73 38.92 -17.31
CA SER A 73 4.57 40.36 -16.96
C SER A 73 3.11 40.73 -16.67
N SER A 74 2.94 41.40 -15.53
CA SER A 74 1.76 42.10 -15.02
C SER A 74 1.50 43.43 -15.73
N SER A 75 0.22 43.84 -15.85
CA SER A 75 -0.18 45.26 -15.72
C SER A 75 -1.70 45.47 -15.68
N SER A 76 -2.15 45.84 -14.48
CA SER A 76 -3.07 46.92 -14.08
C SER A 76 -3.82 47.82 -15.09
N TYR A 77 -5.07 48.08 -14.69
CA TYR A 77 -5.82 49.36 -14.62
C TYR A 77 -6.72 49.85 -15.79
N SER A 78 -8.01 49.96 -15.42
CA SER A 78 -8.98 51.08 -15.57
C SER A 78 -9.46 51.59 -16.92
N GLY A 79 -10.76 51.92 -16.96
CA GLY A 79 -11.21 53.22 -17.49
C GLY A 79 -12.39 53.24 -18.45
N SER A 80 -13.60 53.19 -17.90
CA SER A 80 -14.80 54.00 -18.20
C SER A 80 -15.34 54.20 -19.64
N SER A 81 -16.61 53.83 -19.77
CA SER A 81 -17.78 54.61 -20.23
C SER A 81 -18.04 54.92 -21.71
N TYR A 82 -19.29 54.63 -22.11
CA TYR A 82 -20.15 55.57 -22.85
C TYR A 82 -21.65 55.29 -22.60
N SER A 83 -22.38 56.39 -22.41
CA SER A 83 -23.84 56.61 -22.49
C SER A 83 -24.43 56.17 -23.84
N GLY A 84 -25.71 55.87 -24.06
CA GLY A 84 -26.97 56.29 -23.44
C GLY A 84 -27.88 56.83 -24.55
N SER A 85 -29.18 56.49 -24.59
CA SER A 85 -30.23 57.34 -25.21
C SER A 85 -31.64 56.89 -24.79
N SER A 86 -32.49 57.89 -24.66
CA SER A 86 -33.86 57.89 -24.15
C SER A 86 -34.90 57.96 -25.27
N TYR A 87 -36.13 57.50 -25.01
CA TYR A 87 -37.32 57.94 -25.74
C TYR A 87 -38.55 58.02 -24.83
N SER A 88 -39.40 58.98 -25.19
CA SER A 88 -40.53 59.56 -24.48
C SER A 88 -41.90 59.00 -24.91
N GLY A 89 -42.90 59.12 -24.04
CA GLY A 89 -44.34 59.04 -24.35
C GLY A 89 -45.12 59.03 -23.04
N GLY A 90 -46.07 59.91 -22.74
CA GLY A 90 -47.19 60.36 -23.55
C GLY A 90 -48.45 59.81 -22.89
N GLY A 91 -49.17 60.66 -22.14
CA GLY A 91 -50.22 60.23 -21.21
C GLY A 91 -51.59 59.90 -21.82
N GLY A 92 -52.43 59.31 -20.97
CA GLY A 92 -53.86 59.61 -20.88
C GLY A 92 -54.80 58.89 -21.85
N GLY A 93 -55.24 57.69 -21.47
CA GLY A 93 -56.42 57.04 -22.06
C GLY A 93 -56.63 55.64 -21.51
N SER A 94 -57.51 55.47 -20.53
CA SER A 94 -57.85 54.17 -19.94
C SER A 94 -58.65 53.31 -20.93
N PRO A 95 -58.16 52.11 -21.35
CA PRO A 95 -58.99 51.14 -22.03
C PRO A 95 -59.81 50.30 -21.01
N PRO A 96 -61.02 49.87 -21.36
CA PRO A 96 -61.96 49.18 -20.47
C PRO A 96 -61.42 47.83 -19.96
N PHE A 97 -61.82 47.45 -18.75
CA PHE A 97 -61.35 46.30 -17.94
C PHE A 97 -61.30 44.90 -18.62
N TRP A 98 -61.80 44.73 -19.85
CA TRP A 98 -61.80 43.45 -20.57
C TRP A 98 -60.55 43.20 -21.44
N SER A 99 -59.66 44.19 -21.63
CA SER A 99 -58.41 44.02 -22.39
C SER A 99 -57.19 43.59 -21.56
N LEU A 100 -57.32 43.38 -20.24
CA LEU A 100 -56.21 42.99 -19.35
C LEU A 100 -56.05 41.47 -19.17
N VAL A 101 -57.08 40.67 -19.49
CA VAL A 101 -57.02 39.20 -19.38
C VAL A 101 -55.95 38.58 -20.29
N PRO A 102 -55.85 38.92 -21.60
CA PRO A 102 -54.77 38.39 -22.43
C PRO A 102 -53.39 38.93 -22.01
N LEU A 103 -53.31 40.15 -21.48
CA LEU A 103 -52.05 40.72 -20.99
C LEU A 103 -51.54 39.99 -19.74
N ILE A 104 -52.42 39.65 -18.80
CA ILE A 104 -52.07 38.89 -17.60
C ILE A 104 -51.65 37.45 -17.98
N ILE A 105 -52.31 36.83 -18.96
CA ILE A 105 -51.93 35.50 -19.46
C ILE A 105 -50.57 35.55 -20.17
N ILE A 106 -50.30 36.59 -20.98
CA ILE A 106 -49.00 36.76 -21.63
C ILE A 106 -47.91 37.06 -20.59
N ILE A 107 -48.18 37.90 -19.58
CA ILE A 107 -47.22 38.18 -18.50
C ILE A 107 -46.96 36.93 -17.67
N SER A 108 -47.98 36.13 -17.34
CA SER A 108 -47.79 34.88 -16.60
C SER A 108 -47.10 33.80 -17.45
N LEU A 109 -47.35 33.71 -18.75
CA LEU A 109 -46.59 32.85 -19.67
C LEU A 109 -45.15 33.32 -19.86
N VAL A 110 -44.90 34.62 -19.89
CA VAL A 110 -43.53 35.20 -19.95
C VAL A 110 -42.82 35.00 -18.62
N VAL A 111 -43.48 35.16 -17.47
CA VAL A 111 -42.89 34.91 -16.14
C VAL A 111 -42.60 33.42 -15.94
N VAL A 112 -43.55 32.53 -16.28
CA VAL A 112 -43.32 31.08 -16.26
C VAL A 112 -42.24 30.68 -17.27
N GLY A 113 -42.26 31.26 -18.48
CA GLY A 113 -41.21 31.08 -19.49
C GLY A 113 -39.84 31.58 -19.03
N SER A 114 -39.77 32.69 -18.29
CA SER A 114 -38.55 33.26 -17.70
C SER A 114 -38.05 32.44 -16.51
N ILE A 115 -38.95 31.84 -15.73
CA ILE A 115 -38.61 30.93 -14.63
C ILE A 115 -38.15 29.56 -15.18
N VAL A 116 -38.75 29.08 -16.27
CA VAL A 116 -38.38 27.83 -16.94
C VAL A 116 -37.10 27.99 -17.77
N GLN A 117 -36.91 29.12 -18.49
CA GLN A 117 -35.65 29.46 -19.17
C GLN A 117 -34.55 29.88 -18.19
N GLY A 118 -34.88 30.53 -17.07
CA GLY A 118 -33.94 30.80 -15.98
C GLY A 118 -33.48 29.55 -15.24
N ARG A 119 -34.23 28.44 -15.37
CA ARG A 119 -33.83 27.08 -14.94
C ARG A 119 -33.16 26.25 -16.05
N GLN A 120 -33.11 26.75 -17.28
CA GLN A 120 -32.54 26.08 -18.47
C GLN A 120 -31.50 26.92 -19.19
N GLN A 121 -30.86 27.89 -18.52
CA GLN A 121 -29.55 28.32 -19.00
C GLN A 121 -28.64 27.11 -18.82
N PRO A 122 -28.05 26.55 -19.89
CA PRO A 122 -26.89 25.71 -19.71
C PRO A 122 -25.88 26.64 -19.06
N ARG A 123 -25.73 26.52 -17.74
CA ARG A 123 -24.53 27.01 -17.09
C ARG A 123 -23.43 26.34 -17.89
N HIS A 124 -22.71 27.11 -18.69
CA HIS A 124 -21.34 26.77 -19.01
C HIS A 124 -20.61 26.81 -17.66
N HIS A 125 -20.85 25.78 -16.85
CA HIS A 125 -19.83 25.21 -16.04
C HIS A 125 -18.78 24.83 -17.08
N SER A 126 -17.82 25.72 -17.29
CA SER A 126 -16.46 25.25 -17.50
C SER A 126 -16.25 24.28 -16.34
N THR A 127 -16.50 22.99 -16.59
CA THR A 127 -16.14 21.91 -15.71
C THR A 127 -14.71 22.25 -15.34
N PRO A 128 -14.40 22.54 -14.07
CA PRO A 128 -13.00 22.66 -13.67
C PRO A 128 -12.35 21.40 -14.25
N GLN A 129 -11.40 21.57 -15.16
CA GLN A 129 -10.69 20.45 -15.73
C GLN A 129 -10.22 19.63 -14.53
N GLU A 130 -10.83 18.47 -14.30
CA GLU A 130 -10.45 17.58 -13.21
C GLU A 130 -8.97 17.34 -13.43
N VAL A 131 -8.15 17.98 -12.59
CA VAL A 131 -6.72 17.75 -12.59
C VAL A 131 -6.60 16.26 -12.37
N SER A 132 -5.99 15.56 -13.32
CA SER A 132 -6.01 14.12 -13.24
C SER A 132 -5.31 13.75 -11.93
N PRO A 133 -5.82 12.79 -11.14
CA PRO A 133 -5.13 12.34 -9.93
C PRO A 133 -3.68 11.86 -10.18
N TRP A 134 -3.27 11.71 -11.45
CA TRP A 134 -1.88 11.52 -11.90
C TRP A 134 -1.02 12.79 -11.77
N ASP A 135 -1.57 13.97 -12.06
CA ASP A 135 -0.84 15.22 -12.16
C ASP A 135 -0.37 15.73 -10.78
N ILE A 136 -1.12 15.43 -9.71
CA ILE A 136 -0.79 15.82 -8.33
C ILE A 136 0.44 15.05 -7.81
N ALA A 137 0.43 13.71 -7.91
CA ALA A 137 1.56 12.87 -7.48
C ALA A 137 2.85 13.19 -8.27
N LEU A 138 2.72 13.47 -9.57
CA LEU A 138 3.83 13.90 -10.41
C LEU A 138 4.38 15.28 -10.00
N THR A 139 3.52 16.19 -9.55
CA THR A 139 3.93 17.53 -9.08
C THR A 139 4.73 17.44 -7.79
N GLN A 140 4.33 16.59 -6.84
CA GLN A 140 5.06 16.37 -5.59
C GLN A 140 6.45 15.75 -5.85
N LEU A 141 6.53 14.71 -6.69
CA LEU A 141 7.79 14.05 -7.07
C LEU A 141 8.74 15.00 -7.84
N ALA A 142 8.20 15.91 -8.65
CA ALA A 142 8.99 16.88 -9.39
C ALA A 142 9.75 17.87 -8.48
N GLY A 143 9.18 18.22 -7.32
CA GLY A 143 9.81 19.13 -6.35
C GLY A 143 11.04 18.55 -5.66
N GLU A 144 11.04 17.23 -5.41
CA GLU A 144 12.13 16.54 -4.70
C GLU A 144 13.21 15.98 -5.62
N ARG A 145 12.88 15.74 -6.89
CA ARG A 145 13.79 15.14 -7.89
C ARG A 145 15.19 15.77 -7.89
N GLN A 146 15.29 17.09 -7.94
CA GLN A 146 16.59 17.77 -8.04
C GLN A 146 17.44 17.59 -6.77
N ARG A 147 16.81 17.53 -5.61
CA ARG A 147 17.48 17.27 -4.34
C ARG A 147 18.03 15.85 -4.33
N ILE A 148 17.20 14.87 -4.67
CA ILE A 148 17.58 13.46 -4.73
C ILE A 148 18.73 13.24 -5.71
N LEU A 149 18.63 13.82 -6.90
CA LEU A 149 19.66 13.67 -7.93
C LEU A 149 21.00 14.28 -7.49
N THR A 150 20.97 15.42 -6.79
CA THR A 150 22.16 16.03 -6.20
C THR A 150 22.81 15.07 -5.19
N GLN A 151 22.03 14.49 -4.27
CA GLN A 151 22.53 13.54 -3.27
C GLN A 151 23.15 12.28 -3.90
N ILE A 152 22.54 11.74 -4.96
CA ILE A 152 23.11 10.59 -5.68
C ILE A 152 24.43 10.98 -6.35
N LYS A 153 24.48 12.13 -7.02
CA LYS A 153 25.68 12.61 -7.73
C LYS A 153 26.86 12.93 -6.80
N GLU A 154 26.60 13.24 -5.53
CA GLU A 154 27.65 13.40 -4.51
C GLU A 154 28.42 12.11 -4.24
N VAL A 155 27.75 10.95 -4.32
CA VAL A 155 28.38 9.63 -4.07
C VAL A 155 28.69 8.85 -5.35
N ASP A 156 28.02 9.16 -6.45
CA ASP A 156 28.16 8.51 -7.76
C ASP A 156 27.99 9.55 -8.89
N SER A 157 29.09 10.23 -9.23
CA SER A 157 29.12 11.23 -10.30
C SER A 157 28.68 10.69 -11.65
N GLY A 158 28.87 9.38 -11.88
CA GLY A 158 28.50 8.69 -13.12
C GLY A 158 27.03 8.34 -13.24
N PHE A 159 26.23 8.48 -12.18
CA PHE A 159 24.83 8.04 -12.18
C PHE A 159 24.03 8.71 -13.30
N ASN A 160 23.43 7.91 -14.18
CA ASN A 160 22.59 8.39 -15.27
C ASN A 160 21.12 8.10 -14.98
N GLU A 161 20.40 9.12 -14.52
CA GLU A 161 18.98 8.99 -14.16
C GLU A 161 18.13 8.46 -15.31
N LEU A 162 18.32 8.96 -16.55
CA LEU A 162 17.52 8.54 -17.69
C LEU A 162 17.73 7.05 -18.01
N ALA A 163 18.98 6.59 -17.97
CA ALA A 163 19.31 5.18 -18.18
C ALA A 163 18.75 4.31 -17.05
N PHE A 164 18.92 4.74 -15.79
CA PHE A 164 18.40 4.01 -14.63
C PHE A 164 16.87 3.88 -14.68
N LEU A 165 16.14 4.97 -14.90
CA LEU A 165 14.67 4.94 -14.98
C LEU A 165 14.17 4.14 -16.19
N ALA A 166 14.92 4.11 -17.30
CA ALA A 166 14.61 3.22 -18.42
C ALA A 166 14.75 1.74 -18.02
N ASN A 167 15.82 1.38 -17.30
CA ASN A 167 16.00 0.03 -16.81
C ASN A 167 14.95 -0.37 -15.76
N VAL A 168 14.48 0.57 -14.92
CA VAL A 168 13.35 0.32 -14.00
C VAL A 168 12.08 -0.05 -14.77
N LYS A 169 11.81 0.58 -15.93
CA LYS A 169 10.67 0.18 -16.79
C LYS A 169 10.82 -1.24 -17.32
N THR A 170 12.03 -1.61 -17.74
CA THR A 170 12.33 -2.98 -18.20
C THR A 170 12.13 -3.99 -17.07
N ALA A 171 12.70 -3.72 -15.89
CA ALA A 171 12.54 -4.53 -14.69
C ALA A 171 11.06 -4.68 -14.29
N PHE A 172 10.29 -3.59 -14.34
CA PHE A 172 8.86 -3.61 -14.06
C PHE A 172 8.10 -4.60 -14.95
N VAL A 173 8.26 -4.49 -16.27
CA VAL A 173 7.60 -5.39 -17.23
C VAL A 173 8.09 -6.83 -17.05
N THR A 174 9.38 -7.03 -16.79
CA THR A 174 9.98 -8.36 -16.57
C THR A 174 9.34 -9.07 -15.37
N ILE A 175 9.16 -8.38 -14.24
CA ILE A 175 8.47 -8.93 -13.08
C ILE A 175 7.00 -9.24 -13.37
N GLN A 176 6.27 -8.37 -14.09
CA GLN A 176 4.88 -8.68 -14.44
C GLN A 176 4.78 -9.93 -15.33
N ASN A 177 5.73 -10.13 -16.25
CA ASN A 177 5.80 -11.32 -17.09
C ASN A 177 6.15 -12.58 -16.28
N ALA A 178 7.13 -12.49 -15.39
CA ALA A 178 7.50 -13.55 -14.45
C ALA A 178 6.31 -13.97 -13.58
N TRP A 179 5.55 -12.99 -13.08
CA TRP A 179 4.32 -13.21 -12.30
C TRP A 179 3.24 -13.98 -13.07
N MET A 180 2.96 -13.62 -14.33
CA MET A 180 2.02 -14.36 -15.19
C MET A 180 2.48 -15.80 -15.51
N GLN A 181 3.80 -16.02 -15.54
CA GLN A 181 4.41 -17.34 -15.74
C GLN A 181 4.51 -18.15 -14.43
N GLN A 182 4.25 -17.50 -13.29
CA GLN A 182 4.44 -18.06 -11.95
C GLN A 182 5.90 -18.50 -11.70
N ASP A 183 6.85 -17.81 -12.32
CA ASP A 183 8.27 -18.16 -12.27
C ASP A 183 9.15 -16.90 -12.30
N MET A 184 9.98 -16.72 -11.26
CA MET A 184 10.87 -15.57 -11.10
C MET A 184 12.22 -15.74 -11.78
N VAL A 185 12.56 -16.89 -12.39
CA VAL A 185 13.89 -17.14 -12.99
C VAL A 185 14.33 -16.01 -13.93
N THR A 186 13.42 -15.48 -14.75
CA THR A 186 13.74 -14.37 -15.69
C THR A 186 13.99 -13.02 -15.02
N ALA A 187 13.57 -12.84 -13.77
CA ALA A 187 13.78 -11.62 -12.98
C ALA A 187 14.76 -11.82 -11.81
N GLU A 188 15.21 -13.06 -11.58
CA GLU A 188 16.01 -13.45 -10.43
C GLU A 188 17.27 -12.56 -10.31
N HIS A 189 17.88 -12.23 -11.44
CA HIS A 189 19.16 -11.50 -11.48
C HIS A 189 19.14 -10.10 -10.89
N PHE A 190 17.96 -9.50 -10.69
CA PHE A 190 17.83 -8.17 -10.12
C PHE A 190 16.91 -8.09 -8.91
N VAL A 191 16.49 -9.22 -8.32
CA VAL A 191 15.70 -9.22 -7.09
C VAL A 191 16.48 -9.83 -5.93
N THR A 192 16.28 -9.31 -4.72
CA THR A 192 16.86 -9.92 -3.52
C THR A 192 16.23 -11.28 -3.21
N ASP A 193 16.88 -12.05 -2.35
CA ASP A 193 16.36 -13.35 -1.92
C ASP A 193 15.00 -13.20 -1.21
N GLY A 194 14.77 -12.12 -0.46
CA GLY A 194 13.47 -11.82 0.15
C GLY A 194 12.34 -11.67 -0.87
N ILE A 195 12.56 -10.94 -1.97
CA ILE A 195 11.56 -10.79 -3.03
C ILE A 195 11.34 -12.12 -3.77
N TYR A 196 12.41 -12.84 -4.08
CA TYR A 196 12.34 -14.12 -4.79
C TYR A 196 11.57 -15.17 -3.99
N GLU A 197 11.86 -15.32 -2.69
CA GLU A 197 11.20 -16.28 -1.81
C GLU A 197 9.73 -15.93 -1.59
N LYS A 198 9.41 -14.64 -1.39
CA LYS A 198 8.01 -14.17 -1.27
C LYS A 198 7.19 -14.58 -2.48
N PHE A 199 7.68 -14.31 -3.69
CA PHE A 199 6.99 -14.70 -4.93
C PHE A 199 6.93 -16.21 -5.10
N SER A 200 7.98 -16.93 -4.74
CA SER A 200 7.99 -18.39 -4.78
C SER A 200 6.88 -19.02 -3.92
N VAL A 201 6.60 -18.46 -2.73
CA VAL A 201 5.48 -18.89 -1.90
C VAL A 201 4.15 -18.60 -2.59
N GLN A 202 3.95 -17.37 -3.05
CA GLN A 202 2.70 -16.97 -3.71
C GLN A 202 2.43 -17.84 -4.95
N PHE A 203 3.44 -18.15 -5.75
CA PHE A 203 3.28 -19.04 -6.90
C PHE A 203 2.90 -20.47 -6.51
N ARG A 204 3.39 -20.99 -5.38
CA ARG A 204 2.95 -22.30 -4.87
C ARG A 204 1.48 -22.25 -4.46
N GLU A 205 1.06 -21.20 -3.78
CA GLU A 205 -0.34 -20.98 -3.40
C GLU A 205 -1.25 -20.89 -4.63
N GLN A 206 -0.89 -20.07 -5.63
CA GLN A 206 -1.68 -19.92 -6.86
C GLN A 206 -1.84 -21.24 -7.62
N ARG A 207 -0.74 -22.02 -7.75
CA ARG A 207 -0.78 -23.35 -8.37
C ARG A 207 -1.67 -24.32 -7.61
N LEU A 208 -1.59 -24.32 -6.29
CA LEU A 208 -2.44 -25.13 -5.43
C LEU A 208 -3.93 -24.77 -5.60
N LEU A 209 -4.21 -23.49 -5.80
CA LEU A 209 -5.55 -22.95 -6.01
C LEU A 209 -6.02 -23.02 -7.47
N GLY A 210 -5.21 -23.58 -8.38
CA GLY A 210 -5.59 -23.82 -9.77
C GLY A 210 -5.83 -22.54 -10.57
N TYR A 211 -5.13 -21.46 -10.27
CA TYR A 211 -5.24 -20.21 -11.02
C TYR A 211 -3.87 -19.59 -11.33
N ARG A 212 -3.89 -18.67 -12.30
CA ARG A 212 -2.81 -17.72 -12.54
C ARG A 212 -3.35 -16.38 -13.00
N GLU A 213 -2.47 -15.39 -12.98
CA GLU A 213 -2.80 -14.02 -13.30
C GLU A 213 -2.45 -13.78 -14.77
N LYS A 214 -3.33 -13.07 -15.46
CA LYS A 214 -3.25 -12.72 -16.87
C LYS A 214 -3.29 -11.21 -16.95
N LEU A 215 -2.10 -10.62 -16.95
CA LEU A 215 -1.92 -9.19 -17.08
C LEU A 215 -1.87 -8.83 -18.58
N SER A 216 -2.65 -7.84 -19.01
CA SER A 216 -2.62 -7.37 -20.39
C SER A 216 -2.71 -5.85 -20.45
N GLN A 217 -2.41 -5.26 -21.61
CA GLN A 217 -2.38 -3.80 -21.78
C GLN A 217 -1.48 -3.08 -20.76
N ILE A 218 -0.36 -3.70 -20.37
CA ILE A 218 0.59 -3.13 -19.42
C ILE A 218 1.19 -1.86 -20.02
N LYS A 219 0.94 -0.72 -19.38
CA LYS A 219 1.44 0.60 -19.79
C LYS A 219 2.12 1.27 -18.61
N VAL A 220 3.44 1.43 -18.68
CA VAL A 220 4.19 2.26 -17.73
C VAL A 220 4.10 3.72 -18.20
N ARG A 221 3.35 4.53 -17.47
CA ARG A 221 3.07 5.93 -17.83
C ARG A 221 4.20 6.85 -17.42
N HIS A 222 4.67 6.70 -16.18
CA HIS A 222 5.73 7.51 -15.62
C HIS A 222 6.56 6.73 -14.61
N VAL A 223 7.84 7.09 -14.50
CA VAL A 223 8.76 6.56 -13.49
C VAL A 223 9.60 7.72 -12.99
N ALA A 224 9.64 7.93 -11.67
CA ALA A 224 10.31 9.07 -11.04
C ALA A 224 11.03 8.68 -9.77
N LEU A 225 12.17 9.33 -9.51
CA LEU A 225 12.86 9.21 -8.22
C LEU A 225 11.94 9.69 -7.11
N ALA A 226 11.79 8.88 -6.06
CA ALA A 226 10.93 9.18 -4.92
C ALA A 226 11.74 9.41 -3.64
N ARG A 227 12.84 8.69 -3.45
CA ARG A 227 13.65 8.80 -2.23
C ARG A 227 15.06 8.24 -2.43
N PHE A 228 16.06 8.85 -1.81
CA PHE A 228 17.40 8.29 -1.73
C PHE A 228 17.93 8.35 -0.30
N ASP A 229 18.48 7.24 0.18
CA ASP A 229 19.08 7.14 1.50
C ASP A 229 20.39 6.35 1.44
N ALA A 230 21.45 6.89 2.03
CA ALA A 230 22.63 6.12 2.35
C ALA A 230 22.47 5.53 3.77
N SER A 231 22.51 4.21 3.92
CA SER A 231 22.41 3.54 5.22
C SER A 231 23.41 2.40 5.34
N GLY A 232 24.39 2.57 6.24
CA GLY A 232 25.38 1.54 6.51
C GLY A 232 26.20 1.16 5.29
N LEU A 233 26.04 -0.09 4.84
CA LEU A 233 26.76 -0.69 3.71
C LEU A 233 26.09 -0.44 2.36
N PHE A 234 24.85 0.07 2.33
CA PHE A 234 24.06 0.21 1.09
C PHE A 234 23.55 1.63 0.88
N ASP A 235 23.48 2.02 -0.39
CA ASP A 235 22.62 3.08 -0.88
C ASP A 235 21.26 2.47 -1.24
N VAL A 236 20.18 3.17 -0.88
CA VAL A 236 18.79 2.79 -1.14
C VAL A 236 18.18 3.88 -2.03
N LEU A 237 17.62 3.49 -3.18
CA LEU A 237 16.96 4.38 -4.12
C LEU A 237 15.55 3.88 -4.39
N SER A 238 14.56 4.62 -3.92
CA SER A 238 13.15 4.32 -4.19
C SER A 238 12.61 5.13 -5.36
N VAL A 239 11.80 4.47 -6.17
CA VAL A 239 11.27 4.99 -7.43
C VAL A 239 9.77 4.78 -7.48
N ALA A 240 9.02 5.84 -7.77
CA ALA A 240 7.59 5.74 -8.05
C ALA A 240 7.38 5.24 -9.49
N VAL A 241 6.68 4.11 -9.64
CA VAL A 241 6.25 3.54 -10.92
C VAL A 241 4.75 3.76 -11.06
N VAL A 242 4.38 4.65 -11.99
CA VAL A 242 2.98 4.96 -12.33
C VAL A 242 2.61 4.16 -13.57
N ALA A 243 1.68 3.22 -13.43
CA ALA A 243 1.34 2.29 -14.49
C ALA A 243 -0.18 2.07 -14.60
N SER A 244 -0.61 1.45 -15.69
CA SER A 244 -1.96 0.91 -15.83
C SER A 244 -1.93 -0.43 -16.54
N LEU A 245 -2.77 -1.38 -16.13
CA LEU A 245 -2.90 -2.70 -16.76
C LEU A 245 -4.31 -3.26 -16.58
N VAL A 246 -4.68 -4.20 -17.43
CA VAL A 246 -5.80 -5.12 -17.20
C VAL A 246 -5.25 -6.29 -16.40
N ASP A 247 -5.70 -6.45 -15.16
CA ASP A 247 -5.48 -7.66 -14.38
C ASP A 247 -6.63 -8.62 -14.70
N GLN A 248 -6.41 -9.93 -14.72
CA GLN A 248 -7.44 -10.97 -14.83
C GLN A 248 -6.90 -12.24 -14.20
N ARG A 249 -7.69 -12.89 -13.35
CA ARG A 249 -7.37 -14.22 -12.87
C ARG A 249 -8.03 -15.24 -13.79
N ILE A 250 -7.25 -16.19 -14.28
CA ILE A 250 -7.73 -17.28 -15.12
C ILE A 250 -7.56 -18.63 -14.42
N SER A 251 -8.51 -19.54 -14.62
CA SER A 251 -8.33 -20.94 -14.23
C SER A 251 -7.21 -21.57 -15.04
N THR A 252 -6.29 -22.26 -14.39
CA THR A 252 -5.25 -23.03 -15.11
C THR A 252 -5.82 -24.27 -15.78
N ALA A 253 -6.98 -24.78 -15.34
CA ALA A 253 -7.62 -25.96 -15.91
C ALA A 253 -8.44 -25.64 -17.16
N THR A 254 -9.23 -24.56 -17.16
CA THR A 254 -10.14 -24.22 -18.27
C THR A 254 -9.64 -23.07 -19.14
N GLY A 255 -8.74 -22.23 -18.64
CA GLY A 255 -8.31 -20.99 -19.30
C GLY A 255 -9.34 -19.85 -19.23
N GLU A 256 -10.48 -20.07 -18.59
CA GLU A 256 -11.54 -19.07 -18.44
C GLU A 256 -11.18 -18.05 -17.37
N VAL A 257 -11.68 -16.82 -17.54
CA VAL A 257 -11.56 -15.76 -16.54
C VAL A 257 -12.48 -16.11 -15.37
N ILE A 258 -11.88 -16.34 -14.19
CA ILE A 258 -12.60 -16.65 -12.96
C ILE A 258 -12.81 -15.41 -12.09
N ARG A 259 -11.97 -14.39 -12.25
CA ARG A 259 -12.12 -13.11 -11.59
C ARG A 259 -11.50 -12.01 -12.45
N GLY A 260 -12.21 -10.91 -12.58
CA GLY A 260 -11.65 -9.67 -13.06
C GLY A 260 -12.36 -8.89 -14.17
N SER A 261 -12.27 -7.56 -14.09
CA SER A 261 -12.46 -6.55 -15.14
C SER A 261 -11.60 -6.78 -16.38
N GLY A 262 -12.18 -6.50 -17.55
CA GLY A 262 -11.42 -6.40 -18.80
C GLY A 262 -10.88 -4.99 -19.10
N ALA A 263 -11.10 -4.02 -18.20
CA ALA A 263 -10.70 -2.63 -18.39
C ALA A 263 -9.35 -2.32 -17.70
N PRO A 264 -8.47 -1.49 -18.31
CA PRO A 264 -7.22 -1.11 -17.67
C PRO A 264 -7.45 -0.28 -16.40
N GLU A 265 -6.83 -0.68 -15.31
CA GLU A 265 -6.81 0.05 -14.04
C GLU A 265 -5.45 0.72 -13.85
N GLY A 266 -5.45 1.97 -13.37
CA GLY A 266 -4.23 2.72 -13.10
C GLY A 266 -3.84 2.67 -11.62
N PHE A 267 -2.54 2.57 -11.34
CA PHE A 267 -2.00 2.49 -9.99
C PHE A 267 -0.59 3.12 -9.90
N THR A 268 -0.09 3.25 -8.68
CA THR A 268 1.28 3.68 -8.38
C THR A 268 1.91 2.70 -7.39
N GLU A 269 3.14 2.28 -7.66
CA GLU A 269 3.96 1.48 -6.74
C GLU A 269 5.27 2.20 -6.48
N TYR A 270 5.86 1.97 -5.32
CA TYR A 270 7.19 2.46 -4.96
C TYR A 270 8.12 1.26 -4.90
N TRP A 271 9.13 1.26 -5.77
CA TRP A 271 10.11 0.19 -5.89
C TRP A 271 11.42 0.67 -5.28
N SER A 272 11.89 0.00 -4.22
CA SER A 272 13.14 0.33 -3.54
C SER A 272 14.25 -0.58 -4.05
N PHE A 273 15.32 0.05 -4.54
CA PHE A 273 16.52 -0.61 -5.01
C PHE A 273 17.67 -0.38 -4.05
N VAL A 274 18.53 -1.38 -3.90
CA VAL A 274 19.69 -1.35 -3.02
C VAL A 274 20.96 -1.63 -3.80
N ARG A 275 22.02 -0.89 -3.50
CA ARG A 275 23.35 -1.06 -4.08
C ARG A 275 24.41 -0.83 -3.01
N ARG A 276 25.50 -1.58 -3.04
CA ARG A 276 26.62 -1.41 -2.10
C ARG A 276 27.21 -0.01 -2.25
N ARG A 277 27.46 0.65 -1.11
CA ARG A 277 28.08 1.97 -1.10
C ARG A 277 29.47 1.94 -1.70
N GLY A 278 29.80 3.01 -2.43
CA GLY A 278 31.07 3.16 -3.13
C GLY A 278 31.10 2.52 -4.52
N THR A 279 30.06 1.79 -4.92
CA THR A 279 29.91 1.28 -6.29
C THR A 279 29.68 2.45 -7.25
N ARG A 280 30.48 2.56 -8.31
CA ARG A 280 30.43 3.67 -9.28
C ARG A 280 29.76 3.23 -10.57
N SER A 281 28.79 4.01 -11.05
CA SER A 281 28.09 3.70 -12.30
C SER A 281 29.00 3.71 -13.54
N GLU A 282 30.12 4.44 -13.49
CA GLU A 282 31.08 4.52 -14.61
C GLU A 282 31.87 3.23 -14.83
N GLU A 283 31.96 2.37 -13.81
CA GLU A 283 32.68 1.09 -13.87
C GLU A 283 31.82 -0.05 -14.43
N ALA A 284 30.50 0.15 -14.48
CA ALA A 284 29.54 -0.84 -14.93
C ALA A 284 29.60 -1.00 -16.46
N LYS A 285 29.67 -2.26 -16.92
CA LYS A 285 29.66 -2.64 -18.35
C LYS A 285 28.27 -3.05 -18.87
N GLY A 286 27.28 -3.04 -17.99
CA GLY A 286 25.89 -3.44 -18.24
C GLY A 286 25.05 -3.16 -17.00
N SER A 287 23.76 -3.49 -17.04
CA SER A 287 22.86 -3.34 -15.89
C SER A 287 22.06 -4.60 -15.61
N LEU A 288 21.98 -4.97 -14.32
CA LEU A 288 21.15 -6.08 -13.86
C LEU A 288 19.71 -5.85 -14.24
N LEU A 289 19.20 -4.63 -14.10
CA LEU A 289 17.82 -4.28 -14.44
C LEU A 289 17.51 -4.40 -15.94
N ALA A 290 18.55 -4.45 -16.79
CA ALA A 290 18.44 -4.65 -18.23
C ALA A 290 18.77 -6.10 -18.67
N GLY A 291 19.10 -7.00 -17.76
CA GLY A 291 19.49 -8.38 -18.09
C GLY A 291 20.94 -8.53 -18.52
N GLU A 292 21.82 -7.61 -18.13
CA GLU A 292 23.25 -7.63 -18.49
C GLU A 292 24.14 -7.66 -17.25
N CYS A 293 25.23 -8.41 -17.30
CA CYS A 293 26.18 -8.47 -16.20
C CYS A 293 26.93 -7.13 -16.05
N PRO A 294 26.85 -6.45 -14.90
CA PRO A 294 27.55 -5.18 -14.69
C PRO A 294 29.08 -5.31 -14.71
N ASN A 295 29.63 -6.51 -14.48
CA ASN A 295 31.08 -6.73 -14.46
C ASN A 295 31.68 -6.99 -15.86
N CYS A 296 30.97 -7.73 -16.74
CA CYS A 296 31.50 -8.14 -18.04
C CYS A 296 30.66 -7.72 -19.26
N GLY A 297 29.44 -7.23 -19.06
CA GLY A 297 28.52 -6.80 -20.14
C GLY A 297 27.80 -7.93 -20.88
N ALA A 298 28.01 -9.19 -20.48
CA ALA A 298 27.30 -10.33 -21.10
C ALA A 298 25.82 -10.33 -20.73
N ALA A 299 24.95 -10.80 -21.63
CA ALA A 299 23.57 -11.13 -21.29
C ALA A 299 23.54 -12.15 -20.15
N LEU A 300 22.64 -11.95 -19.18
CA LEU A 300 22.58 -12.78 -18.00
C LEU A 300 21.86 -14.08 -18.29
N ASP A 301 22.67 -15.14 -18.40
CA ASP A 301 22.27 -16.50 -18.07
C ASP A 301 22.93 -16.83 -16.71
N MET A 302 22.11 -17.10 -15.70
CA MET A 302 22.60 -17.30 -14.33
C MET A 302 22.64 -18.77 -13.98
N ASN A 303 23.70 -19.16 -13.26
CA ASN A 303 23.71 -20.44 -12.58
C ASN A 303 22.98 -20.36 -11.23
N ARG A 304 22.77 -21.53 -10.60
CA ARG A 304 22.06 -21.67 -9.32
C ARG A 304 22.69 -20.95 -8.12
N LEU A 305 23.88 -20.35 -8.27
CA LEU A 305 24.57 -19.60 -7.23
C LEU A 305 24.40 -18.08 -7.39
N GLY A 306 23.53 -17.63 -8.30
CA GLY A 306 23.38 -16.21 -8.62
C GLY A 306 24.65 -15.60 -9.23
N LYS A 307 25.47 -16.43 -9.90
CA LYS A 307 26.69 -16.00 -10.55
C LYS A 307 26.50 -15.87 -12.06
N CYS A 308 27.19 -14.89 -12.64
CA CYS A 308 27.27 -14.76 -14.09
C CYS A 308 28.02 -15.96 -14.68
N ALA A 309 27.41 -16.65 -15.65
CA ALA A 309 28.02 -17.79 -16.32
C ALA A 309 29.36 -17.46 -17.03
N GLN A 310 29.59 -16.19 -17.38
CA GLN A 310 30.76 -15.77 -18.17
C GLN A 310 31.95 -15.30 -17.32
N CYS A 311 31.71 -14.63 -16.19
CA CYS A 311 32.79 -14.05 -15.36
C CYS A 311 32.74 -14.44 -13.89
N ASP A 312 31.82 -15.33 -13.50
CA ASP A 312 31.61 -15.86 -12.15
C ASP A 312 31.29 -14.79 -11.07
N SER A 313 30.99 -13.55 -11.48
CA SER A 313 30.62 -12.49 -10.54
C SER A 313 29.29 -12.81 -9.87
N LEU A 314 29.22 -12.67 -8.54
CA LEU A 314 27.99 -12.78 -7.76
C LEU A 314 27.10 -11.54 -7.98
N VAL A 315 26.15 -11.65 -8.91
CA VAL A 315 25.45 -10.48 -9.45
C VAL A 315 24.32 -9.96 -8.56
N ARG A 316 23.68 -10.82 -7.75
CA ARG A 316 22.53 -10.46 -6.89
C ARG A 316 22.89 -9.83 -5.54
N SER A 317 24.18 -9.67 -5.25
CA SER A 317 24.68 -9.18 -3.95
C SER A 317 24.49 -7.68 -3.69
N GLY A 318 24.05 -6.92 -4.69
CA GLY A 318 24.08 -5.45 -4.68
C GLY A 318 25.48 -4.86 -4.82
N SER A 319 26.54 -5.68 -4.92
CA SER A 319 27.93 -5.20 -4.98
C SER A 319 28.34 -4.59 -6.33
N TYR A 320 27.54 -4.80 -7.39
CA TYR A 320 27.90 -4.37 -8.74
C TYR A 320 26.88 -3.44 -9.40
N ASP A 321 25.59 -3.59 -9.08
CA ASP A 321 24.52 -2.73 -9.59
C ASP A 321 23.32 -2.77 -8.62
N TRP A 322 22.30 -1.97 -8.92
CA TRP A 322 21.06 -1.90 -8.18
C TRP A 322 20.25 -3.20 -8.24
N VAL A 323 19.80 -3.67 -7.09
CA VAL A 323 18.94 -4.86 -6.93
C VAL A 323 17.63 -4.42 -6.25
N LEU A 324 16.49 -4.89 -6.73
CA LEU A 324 15.17 -4.62 -6.17
C LEU A 324 15.00 -5.37 -4.84
N SER A 325 14.79 -4.63 -3.75
CA SER A 325 14.57 -5.18 -2.40
C SER A 325 13.14 -5.05 -1.92
N GLU A 326 12.37 -4.09 -2.42
CA GLU A 326 11.02 -3.82 -1.94
C GLU A 326 10.09 -3.35 -3.06
N ILE A 327 8.82 -3.77 -2.98
CA ILE A 327 7.73 -3.26 -3.79
C ILE A 327 6.60 -2.87 -2.83
N THR A 328 6.40 -1.56 -2.67
CA THR A 328 5.45 -0.98 -1.71
C THR A 328 4.31 -0.31 -2.47
N GLN A 329 3.08 -0.51 -2.02
CA GLN A 329 1.91 0.11 -2.63
C GLN A 329 1.78 1.57 -2.19
N SER A 330 1.18 2.42 -3.02
CA SER A 330 1.08 3.86 -2.73
C SER A 330 0.35 4.16 -1.42
N ASP A 331 -0.60 3.30 -1.03
CA ASP A 331 -1.37 3.41 0.21
C ASP A 331 -0.61 2.94 1.46
N ALA A 332 0.53 2.27 1.30
CA ALA A 332 1.41 1.81 2.36
C ALA A 332 2.76 2.57 2.40
N TRP A 333 3.07 3.32 1.34
CA TRP A 333 4.32 4.08 1.21
C TRP A 333 4.44 5.19 2.26
N ARG A 334 5.62 5.30 2.88
CA ARG A 334 5.95 6.33 3.86
C ARG A 334 7.31 6.95 3.57
N SER A 335 7.34 8.25 3.30
CA SER A 335 8.57 8.99 2.98
C SER A 335 9.51 9.20 4.17
N GLU A 336 9.03 9.06 5.42
CA GLU A 336 9.77 9.50 6.63
C GLU A 336 10.12 8.37 7.63
N THR A 337 9.49 7.20 7.52
CA THR A 337 9.48 6.13 8.55
C THR A 337 10.85 5.49 8.86
N LEU A 338 11.88 5.77 8.08
CA LEU A 338 13.19 5.11 8.20
C LEU A 338 14.22 5.87 9.06
N ALA A 339 13.91 7.04 9.63
CA ALA A 339 14.94 7.77 10.41
C ALA A 339 15.26 7.09 11.75
N THR A 340 14.27 6.60 12.52
CA THR A 340 14.55 5.88 13.78
C THR A 340 15.23 4.55 13.53
N SER A 341 14.74 3.77 12.57
CA SER A 341 15.35 2.49 12.16
C SER A 341 16.82 2.71 11.79
N ARG A 342 17.11 3.76 10.99
CA ARG A 342 18.47 4.14 10.62
C ARG A 342 19.33 4.50 11.83
N MET A 343 18.86 5.38 12.71
CA MET A 343 19.62 5.80 13.89
C MET A 343 19.96 4.61 14.78
N ARG A 344 19.00 3.70 15.01
CA ARG A 344 19.22 2.49 15.80
C ARG A 344 20.21 1.54 15.12
N ALA A 345 20.14 1.42 13.80
CA ALA A 345 21.08 0.61 13.02
C ALA A 345 22.50 1.18 13.05
N GLU A 346 22.63 2.51 12.98
CA GLU A 346 23.90 3.23 13.09
C GLU A 346 24.52 3.08 14.47
N GLN A 347 23.72 3.19 15.53
CA GLN A 347 24.19 2.98 16.90
C GLN A 347 24.71 1.55 17.08
N TYR A 348 23.91 0.55 16.74
CA TYR A 348 24.33 -0.85 16.87
C TYR A 348 25.59 -1.15 16.05
N ARG A 349 25.71 -0.52 14.87
CA ARG A 349 26.93 -0.60 14.06
C ARG A 349 28.15 -0.01 14.75
N ALA A 350 28.00 1.14 15.39
CA ALA A 350 29.10 1.81 16.09
C ALA A 350 29.55 1.04 17.34
N GLU A 351 28.62 0.40 18.04
CA GLU A 351 28.88 -0.20 19.36
C GLU A 351 29.21 -1.70 19.30
N HIS A 352 28.61 -2.45 18.37
CA HIS A 352 28.64 -3.92 18.40
C HIS A 352 29.12 -4.56 17.10
N ASP A 353 28.70 -4.05 15.94
CA ASP A 353 28.96 -4.72 14.67
C ASP A 353 29.12 -3.72 13.51
N ALA A 354 30.36 -3.34 13.22
CA ALA A 354 30.69 -2.36 12.18
C ALA A 354 30.18 -2.73 10.77
N GLN A 355 29.85 -4.00 10.53
CA GLN A 355 29.34 -4.48 9.24
C GLN A 355 27.80 -4.67 9.25
N PHE A 356 27.12 -4.31 10.33
CA PHE A 356 25.67 -4.45 10.41
C PHE A 356 24.93 -3.58 9.37
N SER A 357 23.90 -4.14 8.76
CA SER A 357 22.98 -3.46 7.84
C SER A 357 21.54 -3.83 8.16
N ALA A 358 20.68 -2.82 8.27
CA ALA A 358 19.23 -3.03 8.40
C ALA A 358 18.65 -3.68 7.14
N GLN A 359 19.16 -3.35 5.96
CA GLN A 359 18.73 -3.94 4.68
C GLN A 359 18.99 -5.45 4.64
N GLN A 360 20.14 -5.92 5.13
CA GLN A 360 20.42 -7.35 5.25
C GLN A 360 19.49 -8.01 6.27
N LEU A 361 19.23 -7.35 7.40
CA LEU A 361 18.33 -7.88 8.43
C LEU A 361 16.87 -7.98 7.91
N GLU A 362 16.39 -6.98 7.20
CA GLU A 362 15.04 -6.91 6.62
C GLU A 362 14.87 -7.94 5.49
N ASP A 363 15.86 -8.09 4.60
CA ASP A 363 15.84 -9.13 3.58
C ASP A 363 15.84 -10.54 4.20
N ARG A 364 16.65 -10.75 5.25
CA ARG A 364 16.65 -12.00 6.04
C ARG A 364 15.30 -12.26 6.70
N ALA A 365 14.70 -11.25 7.31
CA ALA A 365 13.37 -11.34 7.90
C ALA A 365 12.28 -11.66 6.85
N SER A 366 12.39 -11.10 5.65
CA SER A 366 11.49 -11.40 4.52
C SER A 366 11.61 -12.85 4.05
N VAL A 367 12.83 -13.40 3.94
CA VAL A 367 13.05 -14.83 3.66
C VAL A 367 12.45 -15.69 4.78
N ILE A 368 12.70 -15.35 6.06
CA ILE A 368 12.14 -16.06 7.21
C ILE A 368 10.60 -16.08 7.18
N LEU A 369 9.96 -14.94 6.88
CA LEU A 369 8.51 -14.85 6.75
C LEU A 369 7.99 -15.75 5.61
N SER A 370 8.70 -15.77 4.49
CA SER A 370 8.37 -16.63 3.35
C SER A 370 8.50 -18.11 3.71
N ARG A 371 9.57 -18.51 4.40
CA ARG A 371 9.75 -19.88 4.91
C ARG A 371 8.69 -20.29 5.92
N LYS A 372 8.27 -19.35 6.79
CA LYS A 372 7.11 -19.56 7.68
C LYS A 372 5.83 -19.79 6.87
N GLY A 373 5.57 -19.00 5.82
CA GLY A 373 4.45 -19.21 4.90
C GLY A 373 4.49 -20.56 4.19
N MET A 374 5.68 -21.04 3.79
CA MET A 374 5.84 -22.40 3.25
C MET A 374 5.52 -23.48 4.29
N ALA A 375 5.94 -23.30 5.54
CA ALA A 375 5.63 -24.21 6.63
C ALA A 375 4.13 -24.25 6.92
N ASP A 376 3.47 -23.09 6.91
CA ASP A 376 2.02 -22.94 7.04
C ASP A 376 1.29 -23.68 5.92
N LEU A 377 1.72 -23.48 4.67
CA LEU A 377 1.15 -24.11 3.48
C LEU A 377 1.33 -25.64 3.47
N ALA A 378 2.51 -26.13 3.88
CA ALA A 378 2.82 -27.56 3.97
C ALA A 378 2.22 -28.24 5.20
N GLY A 379 1.94 -27.48 6.28
CA GLY A 379 1.56 -28.03 7.57
C GLY A 379 2.72 -28.73 8.29
N GLN A 380 3.96 -28.38 7.93
CA GLN A 380 5.19 -28.97 8.46
C GLN A 380 6.23 -27.87 8.71
N ILE A 381 6.97 -27.95 9.81
CA ILE A 381 7.93 -26.91 10.21
C ILE A 381 9.19 -26.84 9.33
N ASP A 382 9.46 -27.91 8.60
CA ASP A 382 10.69 -28.14 7.85
C ASP A 382 11.19 -26.90 7.06
N PRO A 383 10.38 -26.21 6.24
CA PRO A 383 10.82 -25.02 5.51
C PRO A 383 11.47 -23.92 6.34
N LEU A 384 11.11 -23.81 7.62
CA LEU A 384 11.57 -22.79 8.54
C LEU A 384 12.72 -23.26 9.45
N ARG A 385 12.97 -24.57 9.53
CA ARG A 385 13.86 -25.21 10.53
C ARG A 385 15.27 -24.63 10.56
N LYS A 386 15.84 -24.31 9.39
CA LYS A 386 17.19 -23.71 9.25
C LYS A 386 17.29 -22.26 9.67
N MET A 387 16.16 -21.59 9.87
CA MET A 387 16.08 -20.14 10.06
C MET A 387 15.31 -19.75 11.32
N ALA A 388 14.93 -20.71 12.17
CA ALA A 388 14.26 -20.46 13.44
C ALA A 388 14.84 -21.35 14.54
N THR A 389 14.91 -20.85 15.77
CA THR A 389 15.46 -21.62 16.89
C THR A 389 14.68 -22.92 17.11
N ASP A 390 15.33 -23.94 17.68
CA ASP A 390 14.69 -25.24 17.94
C ASP A 390 13.45 -25.09 18.82
N ALA A 391 13.50 -24.19 19.81
CA ALA A 391 12.36 -23.88 20.68
C ALA A 391 11.19 -23.31 19.87
N PHE A 392 11.44 -22.31 19.01
CA PHE A 392 10.41 -21.78 18.13
C PHE A 392 9.84 -22.87 17.22
N CYS A 393 10.69 -23.71 16.62
CA CYS A 393 10.26 -24.77 15.72
C CYS A 393 9.34 -25.79 16.42
N GLN A 394 9.68 -26.21 17.64
CA GLN A 394 8.88 -27.14 18.43
C GLN A 394 7.50 -26.54 18.76
N ASP A 395 7.48 -25.29 19.25
CA ASP A 395 6.25 -24.59 19.60
C ASP A 395 5.37 -24.28 18.37
N TYR A 396 6.00 -23.93 17.25
CA TYR A 396 5.29 -23.61 16.02
C TYR A 396 4.72 -24.87 15.35
N GLN A 397 5.47 -25.98 15.32
CA GLN A 397 4.98 -27.26 14.80
C GLN A 397 3.69 -27.73 15.52
N ALA A 398 3.59 -27.49 16.83
CA ALA A 398 2.38 -27.80 17.60
C ALA A 398 1.18 -26.87 17.30
N ARG A 399 1.44 -25.68 16.76
CA ARG A 399 0.42 -24.69 16.36
C ARG A 399 0.03 -24.76 14.89
N LEU A 400 0.74 -25.53 14.07
CA LEU A 400 0.37 -25.75 12.67
C LEU A 400 -0.97 -26.50 12.63
N THR A 401 -1.99 -25.86 12.06
CA THR A 401 -3.33 -26.45 11.92
C THR A 401 -3.75 -26.52 10.46
N SER A 402 -4.96 -27.03 10.20
CA SER A 402 -5.58 -26.92 8.88
C SER A 402 -5.94 -25.48 8.52
N GLN A 403 -6.05 -24.57 9.49
CA GLN A 403 -6.31 -23.15 9.26
C GLN A 403 -5.02 -22.35 9.39
N PHE A 404 -4.71 -21.53 8.38
CA PHE A 404 -3.47 -20.77 8.33
C PHE A 404 -3.65 -19.50 7.49
N LEU A 405 -2.64 -18.63 7.51
CA LEU A 405 -2.63 -17.41 6.69
C LEU A 405 -1.82 -17.65 5.41
N GLY A 406 -2.42 -17.36 4.27
CA GLY A 406 -1.78 -17.43 2.96
C GLY A 406 -2.10 -16.20 2.12
N ASP A 407 -1.55 -16.12 0.91
CA ASP A 407 -1.71 -14.99 -0.01
C ASP A 407 -1.34 -13.68 0.70
N TYR A 408 -0.16 -13.66 1.34
CA TYR A 408 0.25 -12.52 2.14
C TYR A 408 0.92 -11.43 1.31
N SER A 409 0.84 -10.20 1.82
CA SER A 409 1.50 -9.01 1.29
C SER A 409 2.11 -8.22 2.43
N ILE A 410 3.32 -7.72 2.26
CA ILE A 410 4.03 -6.91 3.25
C ILE A 410 3.73 -5.43 2.92
N GLY A 411 3.21 -4.69 3.90
CA GLY A 411 3.03 -3.25 3.81
C GLY A 411 4.27 -2.50 4.29
N SER A 412 4.82 -2.88 5.44
CA SER A 412 6.12 -2.41 5.92
C SER A 412 6.80 -3.44 6.84
N MET A 413 8.13 -3.41 6.87
CA MET A 413 8.96 -4.20 7.77
C MET A 413 10.08 -3.31 8.33
N ASP A 414 9.88 -2.79 9.53
CA ASP A 414 10.70 -1.72 10.10
C ASP A 414 11.47 -2.22 11.33
N MET A 415 12.78 -1.98 11.40
CA MET A 415 13.56 -2.31 12.59
C MET A 415 13.21 -1.37 13.76
N VAL A 416 12.67 -1.96 14.83
CA VAL A 416 12.34 -1.27 16.08
C VAL A 416 13.57 -1.13 16.99
N GLY A 417 14.56 -1.99 16.88
CA GLY A 417 15.80 -1.89 17.66
C GLY A 417 16.40 -3.24 17.98
N ILE A 418 17.53 -3.23 18.69
CA ILE A 418 18.27 -4.44 19.03
C ILE A 418 18.51 -4.45 20.55
N ILE A 419 18.06 -5.50 21.21
CA ILE A 419 18.41 -5.81 22.60
C ILE A 419 19.78 -6.48 22.57
N THR A 420 20.72 -5.97 23.34
CA THR A 420 22.09 -6.48 23.44
C THR A 420 22.29 -7.17 24.78
N GLU A 421 22.50 -8.48 24.77
CA GLU A 421 22.86 -9.26 25.96
C GLU A 421 24.21 -9.93 25.77
N SER A 422 24.83 -10.37 26.88
CA SER A 422 26.19 -10.93 26.87
C SER A 422 26.40 -12.13 25.93
N LYS A 423 25.35 -12.94 25.70
CA LYS A 423 25.43 -14.15 24.86
C LYS A 423 24.72 -13.98 23.52
N PHE A 424 23.61 -13.26 23.50
CA PHE A 424 22.75 -13.11 22.33
C PHE A 424 22.31 -11.66 22.18
N HIS A 425 22.17 -11.24 20.94
CA HIS A 425 21.47 -10.01 20.58
C HIS A 425 20.13 -10.38 19.96
N TYR A 426 19.12 -9.52 20.13
CA TYR A 426 17.76 -9.73 19.64
C TYR A 426 17.28 -8.52 18.85
N ALA A 427 17.14 -8.64 17.54
CA ALA A 427 16.59 -7.61 16.69
C ALA A 427 15.07 -7.70 16.62
N LEU A 428 14.38 -6.60 16.90
CA LEU A 428 12.94 -6.48 16.85
C LEU A 428 12.54 -5.78 15.56
N LEU A 429 11.68 -6.42 14.76
CA LEU A 429 11.10 -5.86 13.54
C LEU A 429 9.58 -5.75 13.68
N GLU A 430 9.05 -4.56 13.43
CA GLU A 430 7.63 -4.30 13.31
C GLU A 430 7.20 -4.64 11.88
N LEU A 431 6.21 -5.53 11.76
CA LEU A 431 5.69 -6.00 10.49
C LEU A 431 4.22 -5.60 10.38
N LYS A 432 3.92 -4.76 9.41
CA LYS A 432 2.55 -4.46 8.98
C LYS A 432 2.30 -5.18 7.68
N TRP A 433 1.36 -6.12 7.70
CA TRP A 433 1.14 -7.03 6.58
C TRP A 433 -0.33 -7.41 6.48
N ALA A 434 -0.72 -7.96 5.35
CA ALA A 434 -2.08 -8.42 5.12
C ALA A 434 -2.05 -9.82 4.53
N ALA A 435 -3.06 -10.62 4.86
CA ALA A 435 -3.16 -12.01 4.40
C ALA A 435 -4.63 -12.46 4.39
N ARG A 436 -4.87 -13.64 3.81
CA ARG A 436 -6.19 -14.28 3.78
C ARG A 436 -6.16 -15.54 4.61
N GLN A 437 -7.32 -15.87 5.19
CA GLN A 437 -7.50 -17.14 5.88
C GLN A 437 -7.57 -18.28 4.87
N PHE A 438 -6.67 -19.24 4.96
CA PHE A 438 -6.66 -20.48 4.20
C PHE A 438 -7.14 -21.63 5.10
N GLN A 439 -7.80 -22.61 4.50
CA GLN A 439 -8.22 -23.84 5.15
C GLN A 439 -7.82 -25.03 4.28
N ARG A 440 -6.86 -25.83 4.76
CA ARG A 440 -6.53 -27.13 4.20
C ARG A 440 -7.69 -28.10 4.41
N VAL A 441 -8.11 -28.74 3.34
CA VAL A 441 -9.15 -29.77 3.28
C VAL A 441 -8.48 -31.12 2.94
N ALA A 442 -9.20 -32.23 3.11
CA ALA A 442 -8.69 -33.55 2.76
C ALA A 442 -8.24 -33.61 1.27
N GLY A 443 -7.15 -34.31 0.98
CA GLY A 443 -6.69 -34.54 -0.39
C GLY A 443 -5.92 -33.37 -1.04
N SER A 444 -5.21 -32.57 -0.23
CA SER A 444 -4.39 -31.42 -0.68
C SER A 444 -5.16 -30.21 -1.22
N GLU A 445 -6.50 -30.25 -1.18
CA GLU A 445 -7.33 -29.11 -1.54
C GLU A 445 -7.22 -28.00 -0.48
N VAL A 446 -7.21 -26.74 -0.90
CA VAL A 446 -7.23 -25.58 -0.01
C VAL A 446 -8.39 -24.67 -0.37
N ARG A 447 -9.20 -24.33 0.64
CA ARG A 447 -10.23 -23.30 0.56
C ARG A 447 -9.68 -21.97 1.07
N VAL A 448 -10.10 -20.88 0.45
CA VAL A 448 -9.60 -19.55 0.80
C VAL A 448 -10.76 -18.63 1.17
N GLY A 449 -10.61 -17.94 2.30
CA GLY A 449 -11.48 -16.86 2.74
C GLY A 449 -11.51 -15.73 1.72
N ARG A 450 -12.63 -15.02 1.64
CA ARG A 450 -12.82 -13.98 0.61
C ARG A 450 -12.07 -12.68 0.93
N ALA A 451 -12.00 -12.29 2.20
CA ALA A 451 -11.43 -11.02 2.62
C ALA A 451 -9.95 -11.14 3.02
N TYR A 452 -9.15 -10.15 2.64
CA TYR A 452 -7.86 -9.89 3.27
C TYR A 452 -8.08 -9.24 4.64
N ARG A 453 -7.23 -9.58 5.59
CA ARG A 453 -7.14 -8.91 6.88
C ARG A 453 -5.75 -8.34 7.06
N ARG A 454 -5.68 -7.20 7.74
CA ARG A 454 -4.40 -6.60 8.16
C ARG A 454 -3.98 -7.21 9.48
N TYR A 455 -2.67 -7.32 9.63
CA TYR A 455 -2.00 -7.89 10.78
C TYR A 455 -0.85 -6.97 11.15
N HIS A 456 -0.71 -6.76 12.46
CA HIS A 456 0.41 -6.04 13.04
C HIS A 456 1.20 -7.01 13.93
N SER A 457 2.40 -7.38 13.48
CA SER A 457 3.21 -8.40 14.13
C SER A 457 4.56 -7.84 14.58
N LEU A 458 5.10 -8.41 15.65
CA LEU A 458 6.48 -8.24 16.07
C LEU A 458 7.25 -9.51 15.73
N MET A 459 8.23 -9.39 14.84
CA MET A 459 9.20 -10.45 14.56
C MET A 459 10.46 -10.18 15.39
N VAL A 460 10.92 -11.19 16.12
CA VAL A 460 12.16 -11.12 16.90
C VAL A 460 13.16 -12.10 16.31
N LEU A 461 14.28 -11.57 15.83
CA LEU A 461 15.41 -12.35 15.36
C LEU A 461 16.50 -12.37 16.42
N THR A 462 17.14 -13.51 16.65
CA THR A 462 18.26 -13.65 17.56
C THR A 462 19.53 -14.06 16.82
N ARG A 463 20.67 -13.60 17.34
CA ARG A 463 22.01 -14.01 16.90
C ARG A 463 22.94 -14.00 18.09
N ARG A 464 23.97 -14.85 18.11
CA ARG A 464 25.00 -14.79 19.15
C ARG A 464 25.73 -13.44 19.13
N ALA A 465 26.07 -12.93 20.30
CA ALA A 465 26.69 -11.61 20.49
C ALA A 465 28.10 -11.49 19.89
N ASP A 466 28.80 -12.62 19.76
CA ASP A 466 30.14 -12.70 19.17
C ASP A 466 30.14 -12.76 17.63
N VAL A 467 28.97 -12.91 17.01
CA VAL A 467 28.84 -12.98 15.54
C VAL A 467 28.80 -11.57 14.95
N ARG A 468 29.42 -11.42 13.78
CA ARG A 468 29.47 -10.17 13.00
C ARG A 468 28.83 -10.39 11.64
N SER A 469 28.18 -9.35 11.12
CA SER A 469 27.59 -9.37 9.80
C SER A 469 28.66 -9.53 8.71
N LYS A 470 28.32 -10.25 7.65
CA LYS A 470 29.19 -10.48 6.49
C LYS A 470 28.89 -9.45 5.41
N ALA A 471 29.78 -8.47 5.26
CA ALA A 471 29.59 -7.38 4.30
C ALA A 471 29.71 -7.83 2.83
N ASP A 472 30.46 -8.89 2.58
CA ASP A 472 30.68 -9.51 1.28
C ASP A 472 29.57 -10.48 0.86
N ALA A 473 28.79 -10.99 1.83
CA ALA A 473 27.62 -11.83 1.56
C ALA A 473 26.48 -11.05 0.88
N GLY A 474 26.52 -9.71 0.85
CA GLY A 474 25.48 -8.89 0.21
C GLY A 474 24.10 -9.18 0.78
N LEU A 475 23.12 -9.42 -0.08
CA LEU A 475 21.73 -9.74 0.27
C LEU A 475 21.38 -11.22 -0.04
N LEU A 476 22.34 -12.13 0.21
CA LEU A 476 22.16 -13.57 0.04
C LEU A 476 21.50 -14.20 1.27
N SER A 477 20.22 -13.88 1.50
CA SER A 477 19.47 -14.30 2.69
C SER A 477 18.91 -15.73 2.61
N ALA A 478 18.84 -16.34 1.42
CA ALA A 478 18.38 -17.71 1.19
C ALA A 478 19.53 -18.71 0.96
N HIS A 479 20.75 -18.32 1.31
CA HIS A 479 21.95 -19.15 1.23
C HIS A 479 22.41 -19.57 2.64
N CYS A 480 23.20 -20.64 2.71
CA CYS A 480 23.81 -21.08 3.95
C CYS A 480 24.75 -19.99 4.48
N PRO A 481 24.49 -19.44 5.68
CA PRO A 481 25.29 -18.35 6.22
C PRO A 481 26.72 -18.79 6.60
N SER A 482 27.02 -20.08 6.64
CA SER A 482 28.37 -20.59 6.87
C SER A 482 29.19 -20.63 5.57
N CYS A 483 28.74 -21.39 4.58
CA CYS A 483 29.52 -21.70 3.36
C CYS A 483 29.06 -20.97 2.08
N GLY A 484 27.89 -20.30 2.09
CA GLY A 484 27.34 -19.60 0.93
C GLY A 484 26.64 -20.49 -0.10
N ALA A 485 26.44 -21.78 0.17
CA ALA A 485 25.68 -22.66 -0.72
C ALA A 485 24.17 -22.28 -0.71
N PRO A 486 23.47 -22.36 -1.85
CA PRO A 486 22.03 -22.09 -1.91
C PRO A 486 21.26 -23.16 -1.11
N GLU A 487 20.20 -22.75 -0.42
CA GLU A 487 19.35 -23.67 0.33
C GLU A 487 18.34 -24.37 -0.59
N GLU A 488 18.65 -25.62 -0.99
CA GLU A 488 17.76 -26.45 -1.81
C GLU A 488 16.97 -27.49 -0.99
N ASP A 489 17.59 -28.08 0.04
CA ASP A 489 16.92 -29.05 0.93
C ASP A 489 16.37 -28.34 2.18
N LEU A 490 15.05 -28.27 2.25
CA LEU A 490 14.32 -27.65 3.34
C LEU A 490 13.91 -28.63 4.45
N SER A 491 14.23 -29.93 4.32
CA SER A 491 13.81 -30.95 5.30
C SER A 491 14.74 -31.10 6.50
N ALA A 492 15.99 -30.62 6.38
CA ALA A 492 17.02 -30.72 7.41
C ALA A 492 17.21 -29.41 8.20
N ASP A 493 17.81 -29.50 9.37
CA ASP A 493 18.33 -28.38 10.18
C ASP A 493 19.77 -27.97 9.80
N ALA A 494 20.51 -28.88 9.17
CA ALA A 494 21.88 -28.67 8.69
C ALA A 494 21.93 -28.34 7.19
N CYS A 495 22.94 -27.55 6.80
CA CYS A 495 23.24 -27.30 5.39
C CYS A 495 23.64 -28.60 4.68
N GLY A 496 23.02 -28.93 3.54
CA GLY A 496 23.34 -30.13 2.78
C GLY A 496 24.73 -30.13 2.13
N PHE A 497 25.44 -28.99 2.14
CA PHE A 497 26.79 -28.87 1.59
C PHE A 497 27.88 -28.94 2.67
N CYS A 498 27.80 -28.07 3.69
CA CYS A 498 28.83 -28.01 4.75
C CYS A 498 28.44 -28.71 6.06
N ASN A 499 27.23 -29.28 6.16
CA ASN A 499 26.68 -29.96 7.35
C ASN A 499 26.60 -29.10 8.61
N GLU A 500 26.74 -27.79 8.49
CA GLU A 500 26.59 -26.87 9.62
C GLU A 500 25.12 -26.66 9.98
N VAL A 501 24.82 -26.69 11.28
CA VAL A 501 23.48 -26.37 11.81
C VAL A 501 23.31 -24.85 11.85
N THR A 502 22.40 -24.33 11.03
CA THR A 502 22.30 -22.88 10.77
C THR A 502 21.31 -22.15 11.68
N ASN A 503 20.51 -22.87 12.45
CA ASN A 503 19.38 -22.33 13.21
C ASN A 503 19.73 -21.88 14.65
N THR A 504 21.02 -21.81 14.99
CA THR A 504 21.52 -21.57 16.35
C THR A 504 21.90 -20.11 16.63
N GLY A 505 21.81 -19.23 15.64
CA GLY A 505 22.33 -17.86 15.73
C GLY A 505 23.86 -17.76 15.66
N LYS A 506 24.58 -18.86 15.37
CA LYS A 506 26.06 -18.90 15.25
C LYS A 506 26.59 -18.27 13.96
N TYR A 507 25.78 -18.21 12.91
CA TYR A 507 26.22 -17.75 11.60
C TYR A 507 25.48 -16.50 11.12
N ASP A 508 24.20 -16.37 11.48
CA ASP A 508 23.37 -15.23 11.11
C ASP A 508 22.15 -15.13 12.04
N TRP A 509 21.31 -14.13 11.81
CA TRP A 509 20.03 -13.94 12.49
C TRP A 509 19.03 -15.06 12.17
N VAL A 510 18.40 -15.60 13.21
CA VAL A 510 17.39 -16.66 13.15
C VAL A 510 16.16 -16.24 13.96
N LEU A 511 14.98 -16.72 13.57
CA LEU A 511 13.72 -16.40 14.22
C LEU A 511 13.66 -16.97 15.65
N GLU A 512 13.44 -16.09 16.61
CA GLU A 512 13.23 -16.42 18.02
C GLU A 512 11.75 -16.33 18.40
N ALA A 513 11.05 -15.30 17.91
CA ALA A 513 9.63 -15.12 18.18
C ALA A 513 8.91 -14.44 17.00
N PHE A 514 7.63 -14.78 16.83
CA PHE A 514 6.73 -14.13 15.90
C PHE A 514 5.37 -14.02 16.58
N THR A 515 4.99 -12.80 16.96
CA THR A 515 3.83 -12.55 17.81
C THR A 515 3.04 -11.34 17.32
N GLU A 516 1.78 -11.21 17.72
CA GLU A 516 1.02 -9.99 17.46
C GLU A 516 1.65 -8.83 18.24
N TYR A 517 1.77 -7.66 17.61
CA TYR A 517 2.44 -6.52 18.20
C TYR A 517 1.74 -6.10 19.50
N GLY A 518 0.41 -6.03 19.55
CA GLY A 518 -0.34 -5.63 20.74
C GLY A 518 -0.32 -6.65 21.90
N SER A 519 0.09 -7.90 21.64
CA SER A 519 -0.01 -8.98 22.63
C SER A 519 0.86 -8.77 23.87
N ALA A 520 0.54 -9.51 24.94
CA ALA A 520 1.35 -9.53 26.16
C ALA A 520 2.80 -9.96 25.89
N GLU A 521 3.03 -10.83 24.91
CA GLU A 521 4.39 -11.23 24.50
C GLU A 521 5.11 -10.12 23.74
N GLY A 522 4.45 -9.49 22.77
CA GLY A 522 5.00 -8.33 22.06
C GLY A 522 5.34 -7.19 23.02
N GLY A 523 4.46 -6.95 24.01
CA GLY A 523 4.70 -6.00 25.10
C GLY A 523 5.96 -6.33 25.90
N ARG A 524 6.18 -7.60 26.28
CA ARG A 524 7.40 -8.00 27.01
C ARG A 524 8.67 -7.70 26.22
N TRP A 525 8.70 -7.99 24.92
CA TRP A 525 9.85 -7.71 24.07
C TRP A 525 10.13 -6.20 23.96
N ARG A 526 9.10 -5.38 23.76
CA ARG A 526 9.25 -3.92 23.75
C ARG A 526 9.70 -3.36 25.09
N THR A 527 9.20 -3.89 26.21
CA THR A 527 9.66 -3.50 27.54
C THR A 527 11.13 -3.85 27.75
N ARG A 528 11.58 -5.02 27.28
CA ARG A 528 13.00 -5.41 27.33
C ARG A 528 13.88 -4.46 26.53
N LEU A 529 13.47 -4.05 25.33
CA LEU A 529 14.19 -3.06 24.52
C LEU A 529 14.34 -1.71 25.24
N LYS A 530 13.34 -1.33 26.03
CA LYS A 530 13.32 -0.08 26.82
C LYS A 530 14.09 -0.17 28.14
N ALA A 531 14.42 -1.37 28.61
CA ALA A 531 15.08 -1.53 29.89
C ALA A 531 16.51 -0.98 29.80
N PRO A 532 16.91 -0.06 30.70
CA PRO A 532 18.28 0.43 30.69
C PRO A 532 19.21 -0.76 30.94
N GLU A 533 20.16 -0.99 30.03
CA GLU A 533 21.31 -1.85 30.33
C GLU A 533 21.89 -1.42 31.67
N GLN A 534 22.34 -2.39 32.47
CA GLN A 534 23.00 -2.18 33.76
C GLN A 534 24.21 -1.24 33.61
N GLY A 535 23.98 0.08 33.66
CA GLY A 535 24.97 1.12 33.95
C GLY A 535 25.51 2.01 32.82
N ARG A 536 25.05 1.98 31.56
CA ARG A 536 25.69 2.80 30.50
C ARG A 536 24.81 3.68 29.59
N GLY A 537 23.48 3.59 29.62
CA GLY A 537 22.63 4.14 28.55
C GLY A 537 21.74 5.35 28.84
N THR A 538 21.74 5.97 30.03
CA THR A 538 20.64 6.90 30.42
C THR A 538 20.52 8.17 29.56
N LYS A 539 21.61 8.77 29.09
CA LYS A 539 21.55 9.97 28.23
C LYS A 539 21.12 9.67 26.81
N LEU A 540 21.66 8.61 26.20
CA LEU A 540 21.31 8.23 24.83
C LEU A 540 19.89 7.65 24.76
N TYR A 541 19.48 6.86 25.75
CA TYR A 541 18.10 6.41 25.88
C TYR A 541 17.13 7.57 26.01
N SER A 542 17.46 8.61 26.80
CA SER A 542 16.62 9.81 26.87
C SER A 542 16.59 10.61 25.56
N ALA A 543 17.69 10.65 24.81
CA ALA A 543 17.76 11.30 23.50
C ALA A 543 17.02 10.51 22.42
N LEU A 544 17.09 9.17 22.45
CA LEU A 544 16.34 8.27 21.59
C LEU A 544 14.86 8.28 21.93
N ALA A 545 14.49 8.28 23.21
CA ALA A 545 13.09 8.42 23.64
C ALA A 545 12.52 9.81 23.27
N ALA A 546 13.34 10.87 23.35
CA ALA A 546 12.95 12.19 22.89
C ALA A 546 12.86 12.27 21.35
N ALA A 547 13.77 11.62 20.62
CA ALA A 547 13.72 11.48 19.17
C ALA A 547 12.56 10.59 18.73
N GLU A 548 12.21 9.55 19.49
CA GLU A 548 11.04 8.69 19.30
C GLU A 548 9.75 9.46 19.58
N ALA A 549 9.71 10.31 20.61
CA ALA A 549 8.57 11.18 20.86
C ALA A 549 8.41 12.26 19.77
N ALA A 550 9.51 12.88 19.34
CA ALA A 550 9.52 13.83 18.24
C ALA A 550 9.16 13.16 16.90
N GLN A 551 9.68 11.96 16.65
CA GLN A 551 9.40 11.21 15.45
C GLN A 551 8.05 10.52 15.49
N ALA A 552 7.49 10.16 16.65
CA ALA A 552 6.09 9.74 16.77
C ALA A 552 5.14 10.92 16.56
N ALA A 553 5.56 12.14 16.95
CA ALA A 553 4.85 13.37 16.59
C ALA A 553 4.96 13.70 15.09
N GLU A 554 6.01 13.23 14.39
CA GLU A 554 6.22 13.37 12.94
C GLU A 554 5.83 12.13 12.11
N ALA A 555 5.59 10.96 12.71
CA ALA A 555 5.45 9.69 12.01
C ALA A 555 4.18 9.71 11.16
N THR A 556 4.35 9.96 9.86
CA THR A 556 3.26 10.01 8.90
C THR A 556 2.56 8.66 8.81
N ALA A 557 1.35 8.59 9.35
CA ALA A 557 0.42 7.52 9.06
C ALA A 557 0.18 7.49 7.55
N SER A 558 0.12 6.28 6.99
CA SER A 558 -0.28 6.15 5.59
C SER A 558 -1.74 6.57 5.42
N PRO A 559 -2.17 7.02 4.23
CA PRO A 559 -3.57 7.39 4.00
C PRO A 559 -4.57 6.28 4.37
N ALA A 560 -4.18 5.01 4.17
CA ALA A 560 -5.00 3.87 4.55
C ALA A 560 -5.09 3.66 6.07
N GLU A 561 -4.04 3.96 6.83
CA GLU A 561 -4.08 3.92 8.30
C GLU A 561 -4.96 5.03 8.87
N CYS A 562 -4.83 6.24 8.31
CA CYS A 562 -5.70 7.38 8.61
C CYS A 562 -7.18 7.03 8.40
N LEU A 563 -7.50 6.48 7.24
CA LEU A 563 -8.88 6.10 6.91
C LEU A 563 -9.40 4.96 7.78
N MET A 564 -8.60 3.92 8.03
CA MET A 564 -8.97 2.79 8.87
C MET A 564 -9.25 3.23 10.32
N TRP A 565 -8.42 4.13 10.85
CA TRP A 565 -8.67 4.74 12.15
C TRP A 565 -9.95 5.58 12.15
N ALA A 566 -10.17 6.42 11.12
CA ALA A 566 -11.37 7.24 11.01
C ALA A 566 -12.65 6.37 10.99
N ILE A 567 -12.65 5.28 10.22
CA ILE A 567 -13.76 4.32 10.19
C ILE A 567 -13.98 3.71 11.57
N GLY A 568 -12.91 3.31 12.25
CA GLY A 568 -13.02 2.72 13.57
C GLY A 568 -13.58 3.66 14.64
N VAL A 569 -13.24 4.95 14.56
CA VAL A 569 -13.80 6.00 15.43
C VAL A 569 -15.27 6.23 15.12
N LEU A 570 -15.63 6.38 13.85
CA LEU A 570 -17.00 6.68 13.44
C LEU A 570 -17.94 5.50 13.70
N ALA A 571 -17.46 4.27 13.54
CA ALA A 571 -18.23 3.05 13.79
C ALA A 571 -18.25 2.62 15.27
N GLU A 572 -17.68 3.40 16.20
CA GLU A 572 -17.55 3.03 17.62
C GLU A 572 -18.90 2.79 18.29
N ASP A 573 -19.94 3.52 17.87
CA ASP A 573 -21.31 3.35 18.36
C ASP A 573 -22.09 2.21 17.67
N GLY A 574 -21.42 1.46 16.77
CA GLY A 574 -22.01 0.39 15.99
C GLY A 574 -22.92 0.87 14.86
N GLN A 575 -22.92 2.16 14.53
CA GLN A 575 -23.64 2.75 13.41
C GLN A 575 -22.68 3.58 12.54
N LEU A 576 -23.10 3.91 11.33
CA LEU A 576 -22.33 4.78 10.43
C LEU A 576 -23.32 5.49 9.51
N GLU A 577 -23.42 6.82 9.65
CA GLU A 577 -24.38 7.65 8.93
C GLU A 577 -24.06 7.72 7.42
N ASP A 578 -25.07 8.00 6.58
CA ASP A 578 -24.88 8.08 5.13
C ASP A 578 -23.85 9.14 4.72
N GLN A 579 -23.81 10.27 5.46
CA GLN A 579 -22.86 11.34 5.22
C GLN A 579 -21.42 10.93 5.58
N GLU A 580 -21.24 10.14 6.63
CA GLU A 580 -19.96 9.58 7.04
C GLU A 580 -19.47 8.55 6.01
N ARG A 581 -20.36 7.68 5.53
CA ARG A 581 -20.08 6.73 4.43
C ARG A 581 -19.63 7.43 3.16
N GLN A 582 -20.30 8.51 2.77
CA GLN A 582 -19.93 9.29 1.60
C GLN A 582 -18.54 9.91 1.76
N SER A 583 -18.27 10.52 2.93
CA SER A 583 -16.98 11.16 3.22
C SER A 583 -15.84 10.13 3.26
N ILE A 584 -16.06 8.97 3.88
CA ILE A 584 -15.12 7.83 3.89
C ILE A 584 -14.84 7.36 2.45
N THR A 585 -15.87 7.23 1.63
CA THR A 585 -15.74 6.75 0.24
C THR A 585 -14.97 7.74 -0.64
N GLN A 586 -15.25 9.04 -0.50
CA GLN A 586 -14.52 10.09 -1.21
C GLN A 586 -13.05 10.13 -0.80
N LEU A 587 -12.77 10.10 0.52
CA LEU A 587 -11.42 10.11 1.05
C LEU A 587 -10.65 8.85 0.59
N ALA A 588 -11.30 7.69 0.60
CA ALA A 588 -10.75 6.45 0.07
C ALA A 588 -10.38 6.57 -1.41
N ALA A 589 -11.30 7.08 -2.24
CA ALA A 589 -11.08 7.26 -3.67
C ALA A 589 -9.91 8.23 -3.94
N LYS A 590 -9.84 9.33 -3.18
CA LYS A 590 -8.78 10.35 -3.26
C LYS A 590 -7.39 9.75 -3.03
N HIS A 591 -7.28 8.81 -2.10
CA HIS A 591 -6.03 8.13 -1.74
C HIS A 591 -5.83 6.76 -2.39
N ARG A 592 -6.73 6.38 -3.31
CA ARG A 592 -6.72 5.09 -3.99
C ARG A 592 -6.77 3.90 -3.02
N VAL A 593 -7.42 4.10 -1.88
CA VAL A 593 -7.77 3.00 -0.98
C VAL A 593 -8.95 2.23 -1.58
N PRO A 594 -8.87 0.91 -1.70
CA PRO A 594 -9.91 0.12 -2.37
C PRO A 594 -11.28 0.18 -1.73
N ALA A 595 -12.34 0.39 -2.52
CA ALA A 595 -13.72 0.36 -2.02
C ALA A 595 -14.05 -0.96 -1.29
N ALA A 596 -13.67 -2.11 -1.83
CA ALA A 596 -13.90 -3.40 -1.17
C ALA A 596 -13.15 -3.53 0.17
N LEU A 597 -11.97 -2.93 0.28
CA LEU A 597 -11.18 -2.92 1.51
C LEU A 597 -11.81 -1.99 2.55
N VAL A 598 -12.32 -0.83 2.11
CA VAL A 598 -13.08 0.10 2.96
C VAL A 598 -14.36 -0.55 3.47
N GLU A 599 -15.12 -1.22 2.61
CA GLU A 599 -16.33 -1.95 3.01
C GLU A 599 -16.01 -3.05 4.03
N ALA A 600 -14.88 -3.76 3.87
CA ALA A 600 -14.42 -4.73 4.86
C ALA A 600 -14.11 -4.05 6.21
N TRP A 601 -13.43 -2.90 6.21
CA TRP A 601 -13.17 -2.16 7.45
C TRP A 601 -14.43 -1.61 8.10
N VAL A 602 -15.38 -1.11 7.31
CA VAL A 602 -16.67 -0.65 7.82
C VAL A 602 -17.42 -1.82 8.45
N ALA A 603 -17.45 -2.98 7.79
CA ALA A 603 -18.07 -4.18 8.34
C ALA A 603 -17.40 -4.64 9.65
N ASP A 604 -16.05 -4.70 9.68
CA ASP A 604 -15.30 -5.07 10.87
C ASP A 604 -15.46 -4.01 11.98
N GLY A 605 -15.55 -2.72 11.63
CA GLY A 605 -15.73 -1.61 12.56
C GLY A 605 -17.08 -1.67 13.26
N LEU A 606 -18.14 -1.84 12.48
CA LEU A 606 -19.50 -2.03 13.00
C LEU A 606 -19.65 -3.30 13.84
N ALA A 607 -18.82 -4.32 13.58
CA ALA A 607 -18.77 -5.55 14.36
C ALA A 607 -17.90 -5.44 15.63
N GLY A 608 -17.25 -4.29 15.87
CA GLY A 608 -16.28 -4.11 16.96
C GLY A 608 -15.02 -4.98 16.83
N ALA A 609 -14.76 -5.51 15.63
CA ALA A 609 -13.65 -6.41 15.32
C ALA A 609 -12.52 -5.72 14.54
N LEU A 610 -12.69 -4.44 14.17
CA LEU A 610 -11.67 -3.67 13.46
C LEU A 610 -10.50 -3.34 14.40
N GLU A 611 -9.35 -3.92 14.09
CA GLU A 611 -8.11 -3.62 14.80
C GLU A 611 -7.58 -2.26 14.35
N GLN A 612 -7.80 -1.24 15.17
CA GLN A 612 -7.38 0.13 14.88
C GLN A 612 -5.89 0.35 15.21
N PRO A 613 -5.23 1.30 14.53
CA PRO A 613 -3.91 1.77 14.96
C PRO A 613 -3.99 2.29 16.40
N SER A 614 -3.13 1.78 17.29
CA SER A 614 -3.09 2.22 18.69
C SER A 614 -2.47 3.62 18.80
N LEU A 615 -3.27 4.61 19.19
CA LEU A 615 -2.83 5.98 19.49
C LEU A 615 -2.55 6.11 20.99
N SER A 616 -1.45 5.55 21.48
CA SER A 616 -1.18 5.47 22.92
C SER A 616 -0.56 6.72 23.55
N ASP A 617 -0.51 7.87 22.86
CA ASP A 617 0.06 9.10 23.44
C ASP A 617 -0.68 10.38 23.01
N ARG A 618 -0.84 11.31 23.95
CA ARG A 618 -1.65 12.54 23.76
C ARG A 618 -0.94 13.59 22.89
N GLU A 619 0.38 13.48 22.76
CA GLU A 619 1.22 14.28 21.84
C GLU A 619 1.12 13.75 20.39
N LEU A 620 0.96 12.43 20.20
CA LEU A 620 0.71 11.76 18.91
C LEU A 620 -0.63 12.18 18.28
N THR A 621 -1.61 12.55 19.11
CA THR A 621 -2.96 12.97 18.70
C THR A 621 -2.97 14.21 17.80
N LYS A 622 -2.08 15.18 18.02
CA LYS A 622 -1.99 16.39 17.18
C LYS A 622 -1.29 16.11 15.84
N GLY A 623 -0.28 15.25 15.84
CA GLY A 623 0.38 14.77 14.63
C GLY A 623 -0.61 14.02 13.73
N TRP A 624 -1.45 13.18 14.34
CA TRP A 624 -2.50 12.45 13.63
C TRP A 624 -3.54 13.36 12.98
N LEU A 625 -4.02 14.42 13.67
CA LEU A 625 -4.96 15.36 13.07
C LEU A 625 -4.31 16.14 11.90
N ASN A 626 -3.04 16.51 12.04
CA ASN A 626 -2.29 17.14 10.95
C ASN A 626 -2.22 16.22 9.73
N GLN A 627 -1.92 14.94 9.93
CA GLN A 627 -1.90 13.94 8.86
C GLN A 627 -3.28 13.69 8.27
N MET A 628 -4.33 13.63 9.08
CA MET A 628 -5.71 13.53 8.59
C MET A 628 -6.09 14.74 7.73
N VAL A 629 -5.63 15.95 8.08
CA VAL A 629 -5.83 17.16 7.28
C VAL A 629 -5.02 17.12 5.99
N GLU A 630 -3.76 16.65 6.02
CA GLU A 630 -2.93 16.47 4.83
C GLU A 630 -3.49 15.42 3.87
N VAL A 631 -3.97 14.29 4.42
CA VAL A 631 -4.69 13.25 3.69
C VAL A 631 -5.97 13.85 3.12
N ALA A 632 -6.84 14.45 3.94
CA ALA A 632 -8.06 15.08 3.45
C ALA A 632 -7.78 16.17 2.41
N ALA A 633 -6.66 16.88 2.47
CA ALA A 633 -6.32 17.95 1.54
C ALA A 633 -5.23 17.59 0.51
N ALA A 634 -5.13 16.33 0.12
CA ALA A 634 -4.09 15.85 -0.81
C ALA A 634 -4.05 16.58 -2.16
N ASP A 635 -5.16 17.18 -2.60
CA ASP A 635 -5.28 18.00 -3.81
C ASP A 635 -5.09 19.51 -3.55
N GLY A 636 -4.65 19.88 -2.34
CA GLY A 636 -4.50 21.26 -1.88
C GLY A 636 -5.83 21.97 -1.58
N LYS A 637 -6.95 21.24 -1.50
CA LYS A 637 -8.28 21.76 -1.15
C LYS A 637 -8.93 20.89 -0.09
N LEU A 638 -9.84 21.48 0.68
CA LEU A 638 -10.59 20.79 1.71
C LEU A 638 -12.09 21.03 1.51
N GLU A 639 -12.81 19.99 1.14
CA GLU A 639 -14.24 20.03 0.82
C GLU A 639 -15.11 20.18 2.09
N PRO A 640 -16.36 20.68 1.99
CA PRO A 640 -17.24 20.83 3.15
C PRO A 640 -17.52 19.52 3.89
N GLU A 641 -17.62 18.41 3.15
CA GLU A 641 -17.84 17.06 3.67
C GLU A 641 -16.60 16.58 4.46
N GLU A 642 -15.40 16.75 3.90
CA GLU A 642 -14.11 16.47 4.56
C GLU A 642 -13.92 17.34 5.83
N ARG A 643 -14.34 18.61 5.82
CA ARG A 643 -14.29 19.49 7.01
C ARG A 643 -15.20 19.00 8.13
N THR A 644 -16.35 18.44 7.77
CA THR A 644 -17.32 17.91 8.74
C THR A 644 -16.77 16.65 9.39
N LEU A 645 -16.26 15.73 8.57
CA LEU A 645 -15.56 14.53 9.01
C LEU A 645 -14.40 14.85 9.95
N LEU A 646 -13.51 15.78 9.57
CA LEU A 646 -12.40 16.20 10.42
C LEU A 646 -12.85 16.82 11.75
N SER A 647 -14.00 17.49 11.77
CA SER A 647 -14.56 18.07 13.00
C SER A 647 -15.07 16.98 13.96
N GLN A 648 -15.72 15.95 13.44
CA GLN A 648 -16.14 14.78 14.23
C GLN A 648 -14.93 14.03 14.80
N LEU A 649 -13.93 13.75 13.95
CA LEU A 649 -12.69 13.07 14.35
C LEU A 649 -11.86 13.88 15.35
N ALA A 650 -11.81 15.21 15.22
CA ALA A 650 -11.16 16.06 16.23
C ALA A 650 -11.86 15.97 17.60
N GLY A 651 -13.19 15.79 17.60
CA GLY A 651 -13.99 15.60 18.81
C GLY A 651 -13.62 14.32 19.57
N SER A 652 -13.47 13.19 18.88
CA SER A 652 -13.07 11.91 19.51
C SER A 652 -11.67 11.98 20.12
N LEU A 653 -10.81 12.83 19.56
CA LEU A 653 -9.47 13.13 20.06
C LEU A 653 -9.43 14.14 21.22
N GLN A 654 -10.60 14.57 21.73
CA GLN A 654 -10.74 15.62 22.76
C GLN A 654 -10.11 16.97 22.34
N MET A 655 -10.05 17.26 21.04
CA MET A 655 -9.52 18.51 20.52
C MET A 655 -10.64 19.52 20.24
N SER A 656 -10.35 20.80 20.41
CA SER A 656 -11.34 21.86 20.18
C SER A 656 -11.46 22.18 18.68
N GLY A 657 -12.60 22.73 18.26
CA GLY A 657 -12.75 23.26 16.89
C GLY A 657 -11.77 24.41 16.57
N TYR A 658 -11.15 25.03 17.59
CA TYR A 658 -10.06 25.98 17.41
C TYR A 658 -8.75 25.29 16.99
N ASP A 659 -8.43 24.14 17.59
CA ASP A 659 -7.23 23.38 17.27
C ASP A 659 -7.27 22.86 15.82
N LEU A 660 -8.43 22.36 15.37
CA LEU A 660 -8.63 21.96 13.98
C LEU A 660 -8.42 23.12 13.00
N LYS A 661 -8.98 24.31 13.29
CA LYS A 661 -8.77 25.51 12.46
C LYS A 661 -7.29 25.91 12.40
N LEU A 662 -6.55 25.78 13.50
CA LEU A 662 -5.13 26.08 13.55
C LEU A 662 -4.32 25.12 12.66
N VAL A 663 -4.64 23.82 12.69
CA VAL A 663 -4.01 22.80 11.84
C VAL A 663 -4.33 23.04 10.36
N ILE A 664 -5.59 23.31 10.00
CA ILE A 664 -5.99 23.65 8.62
C ILE A 664 -5.23 24.89 8.11
N ARG A 665 -5.08 25.91 8.95
CA ARG A 665 -4.34 27.13 8.60
C ARG A 665 -2.84 26.87 8.43
N LYS A 666 -2.23 26.06 9.29
CA LYS A 666 -0.81 25.67 9.21
C LYS A 666 -0.49 24.99 7.88
N ASN A 667 -1.44 24.23 7.33
CA ASN A 667 -1.34 23.58 6.03
C ASN A 667 -1.65 24.50 4.82
N GLY A 668 -1.86 25.80 5.05
CA GLY A 668 -2.11 26.77 3.96
C GLY A 668 -3.49 26.64 3.29
N LEU A 669 -4.41 25.90 3.90
CA LEU A 669 -5.74 25.60 3.36
C LEU A 669 -6.81 26.64 3.74
N ASP A 670 -6.41 27.70 4.44
CA ASP A 670 -7.27 28.83 4.81
C ASP A 670 -7.43 29.79 3.61
N ARG A 671 -8.02 29.29 2.51
CA ARG A 671 -8.60 30.16 1.48
C ARG A 671 -10.05 30.42 1.84
N LYS A 672 -10.35 31.69 2.10
CA LYS A 672 -11.70 32.24 2.15
C LYS A 672 -12.45 31.81 0.88
N VAL A 673 -13.56 31.10 1.08
CA VAL A 673 -14.67 31.09 0.11
C VAL A 673 -15.18 32.52 -0.05
#